data_AF-A0A376BTR0-F1
#
_entry.id   AF-A0A376BTR0-F1
#
_cell.length_a   1.000
_cell.length_b   1.000
_cell.length_c   1.000
_cell.angle_alpha   90.00
_cell.angle_beta   90.00
_cell.angle_gamma   90.00
#
_symmetry.space_group_name_H-M   'P 1'
#
loop_
_entity.id
_entity.type
_entity.pdbx_description
1 polymer ?
#
loop_
_entity_poly.entity_id
_entity_poly.type
_entity_poly.pdbx_seq_one_letter_code
_entity_poly.pdbx_strand_id
1 'polypeptide(L)'
;MMDEKRNFSYLFGSNAPYIEELYEQFLSDPNSVEEHWKQYFSDLTAQSGAKDIAHRPIQEAFAQLAKQHRPVVTVAAGEVDEALLQKQIAVLRLISAYRIQGAGAADIDPLGMRKSRNTEGLSLEAHGLSQADLSLKFGLGDGDFSSAQEEKLPLADIIVKLQKTYCGHIGIEYMHIANREERLWIRNHFERDLSTPKFSVEQKRSILKQVTAAETLERYLHTKYVGQKRFSVEGSESAIAGLNYLIQNAGKDGVEEVVIGMAHRGRLNVLVNTLGKKPADLFAEFEGRAEIKFPSGDVKYHNGFSSDIATPHGAMHVTLAFNPSHLEIVNPVVEGSVRAKQQRRGENGRAQVLPVLIHGDSAFIGLGVNQANFNLSRTRGYTTGGTVHIVINNQIGFTTSDTRDTRSSVYCTDIAKMVDAPIFHVNGDDPEAVCYVIQAALDYRKTFQKDAVIDLVCFRKLGHNEGDDPTLTQPLMYRAIAQHKGTRAVYADKLIAENVITAADADNYVQEYRNALDKGEHVEQTRLTDYESKHRVDWSKYNGGDWREQVESGLPAADIARLADKFTQVPENFGLHNTAKRVIQQRKDMAAGQQNIDWGMAETIAYASMVTNGTPVRISGEDSGRGTFSHRHAVLHDTNRQQHDAGIFIPLQHMADNQADFTVIDSILNEEAVMAYEYGFACSAPEALTIWEAQFGDFANGAQVVIDQFLSSGETKWGRLCGLTTILPHGYDGQGPEHSSGRVERWLQLCAEHNMQVIMPSEASQMFHILRRQTLRSYRKPLVIFMSKRLLRFKDSTSPLENFLEGTTFRPVIGDVATRASNDSVKRVVLCAGQVYYDLAKARDERNLADDVAIVRVEQLYPFPYAEVEAELAKYPNASEIMWSQEEPKNQGAWYQTRHRLEALAQKGQKVVYAGRPASASPAVGYASKHNAQLAQLVDDTLNLSNVVPLETLFKAASAVAADVVAEVAEKVEGVIEAVKEVVLPEQAAQEAPASPTPEATPAEITVEVIDADNKAVPEVHVAPSIVDMSAVDVDVVEVNPSDAGVGILNASTNVAENIEISVVAEEPKVAATVEETPETATEKKNSFSSGNANFVWRIK
;
A
#
# COMPACT_ATOMS: atom_id res chain seq x y z
N MET A 1 26.13 -1.64 86.08
CA MET A 1 25.41 -0.34 86.17
C MET A 1 24.63 0.02 84.90
N MET A 2 25.23 0.08 83.70
CA MET A 2 24.45 0.30 82.47
C MET A 2 23.52 -0.88 82.14
N ASP A 3 24.01 -2.12 82.24
CA ASP A 3 23.21 -3.31 81.87
C ASP A 3 22.06 -3.59 82.85
N GLU A 4 22.25 -3.33 84.15
CA GLU A 4 21.16 -3.36 85.14
C GLU A 4 20.05 -2.35 84.77
N LYS A 5 20.42 -1.16 84.30
CA LYS A 5 19.46 -0.16 83.81
C LYS A 5 18.82 -0.53 82.47
N ARG A 6 19.37 -1.48 81.71
CA ARG A 6 18.69 -2.08 80.54
C ARG A 6 17.65 -3.12 80.98
N ASN A 7 17.99 -3.99 81.94
CA ASN A 7 17.05 -5.01 82.44
C ASN A 7 15.85 -4.43 83.20
N PHE A 8 15.98 -3.22 83.76
CA PHE A 8 14.88 -2.44 84.35
C PHE A 8 14.36 -1.30 83.45
N SER A 9 14.73 -1.27 82.17
CA SER A 9 14.09 -0.37 81.21
C SER A 9 12.71 -0.90 80.84
N TYR A 10 11.72 -0.02 80.67
CA TYR A 10 10.44 -0.44 80.09
C TYR A 10 10.63 -1.01 78.68
N LEU A 11 11.60 -0.49 77.90
CA LEU A 11 12.01 -0.98 76.56
C LEU A 11 12.83 -2.29 76.59
N PHE A 12 12.82 -3.06 77.68
CA PHE A 12 13.49 -4.36 77.73
C PHE A 12 12.75 -5.40 76.85
N GLY A 13 13.48 -6.29 76.18
CA GLY A 13 12.93 -7.10 75.08
C GLY A 13 11.77 -8.04 75.43
N SER A 14 11.63 -8.46 76.70
CA SER A 14 10.45 -9.22 77.15
C SER A 14 9.16 -8.42 77.19
N ASN A 15 9.26 -7.09 77.19
CA ASN A 15 8.13 -6.16 77.30
C ASN A 15 7.64 -5.70 75.91
N ALA A 16 8.27 -6.14 74.82
CA ALA A 16 7.88 -5.75 73.46
C ALA A 16 6.38 -5.94 73.18
N PRO A 17 5.72 -7.08 73.53
CA PRO A 17 4.29 -7.24 73.31
C PRO A 17 3.41 -6.24 74.06
N TYR A 18 3.85 -5.76 75.24
CA TYR A 18 3.15 -4.76 76.03
C TYR A 18 3.32 -3.35 75.45
N ILE A 19 4.50 -3.05 74.88
CA ILE A 19 4.76 -1.79 74.18
C ILE A 19 4.03 -1.75 72.84
N GLU A 20 3.97 -2.87 72.12
CA GLU A 20 3.16 -3.05 70.91
C GLU A 20 1.67 -2.85 71.22
N GLU A 21 1.16 -3.43 72.32
CA GLU A 21 -0.23 -3.21 72.76
C GLU A 21 -0.52 -1.74 73.11
N LEU A 22 0.42 -1.03 73.76
CA LEU A 22 0.30 0.40 74.02
C LEU A 22 0.41 1.25 72.74
N TYR A 23 1.25 0.87 71.77
CA TYR A 23 1.36 1.59 70.49
C TYR A 23 0.11 1.41 69.63
N GLU A 24 -0.46 0.20 69.58
CA GLU A 24 -1.77 -0.09 68.97
C GLU A 24 -2.89 0.75 69.61
N GLN A 25 -2.89 0.89 70.94
CA GLN A 25 -3.84 1.76 71.64
C GLN A 25 -3.66 3.23 71.22
N PHE A 26 -2.43 3.76 71.25
CA PHE A 26 -2.09 5.11 70.81
C PHE A 26 -2.49 5.38 69.34
N LEU A 27 -2.30 4.43 68.42
CA LEU A 27 -2.70 4.55 67.02
C LEU A 27 -4.23 4.54 66.84
N SER A 28 -5.00 4.04 67.83
CA SER A 28 -6.48 4.07 67.82
C SER A 28 -7.07 5.31 68.48
N ASP A 29 -6.53 5.75 69.62
CA ASP A 29 -6.76 7.05 70.26
C ASP A 29 -5.50 7.45 71.06
N PRO A 30 -4.79 8.52 70.69
CA PRO A 30 -3.62 9.01 71.42
C PRO A 30 -3.87 9.36 72.90
N ASN A 31 -5.13 9.49 73.34
CA ASN A 31 -5.49 9.77 74.74
C ASN A 31 -5.81 8.51 75.56
N SER A 32 -5.79 7.33 74.94
CA SER A 32 -6.01 6.04 75.62
C SER A 32 -4.81 5.56 76.45
N VAL A 33 -3.61 6.09 76.15
CA VAL A 33 -2.36 5.79 76.86
C VAL A 33 -1.94 6.96 77.76
N GLU A 34 -1.13 6.68 78.79
CA GLU A 34 -0.58 7.74 79.65
C GLU A 34 0.26 8.76 78.86
N GLU A 35 0.25 10.01 79.31
CA GLU A 35 0.87 11.15 78.59
C GLU A 35 2.35 10.91 78.24
N HIS A 36 3.09 10.16 79.08
CA HIS A 36 4.49 9.82 78.82
C HIS A 36 4.69 8.86 77.63
N TRP A 37 3.75 7.94 77.40
CA TRP A 37 3.73 7.06 76.22
C TRP A 37 3.26 7.81 74.98
N LYS A 38 2.19 8.60 75.12
CA LYS A 38 1.65 9.45 74.06
C LYS A 38 2.71 10.37 73.47
N GLN A 39 3.55 10.97 74.32
CA GLN A 39 4.65 11.83 73.90
C GLN A 39 5.74 11.03 73.17
N TYR A 40 6.17 9.89 73.74
CA TYR A 40 7.15 8.98 73.13
C TYR A 40 6.73 8.46 71.74
N PHE A 41 5.47 8.06 71.57
CA PHE A 41 4.96 7.56 70.28
C PHE A 41 4.67 8.67 69.27
N SER A 42 4.39 9.90 69.72
CA SER A 42 4.30 11.07 68.84
C SER A 42 5.66 11.44 68.24
N ASP A 43 6.73 11.43 69.05
CA ASP A 43 8.09 11.67 68.57
C ASP A 43 8.57 10.56 67.62
N LEU A 44 8.14 9.31 67.83
CA LEU A 44 8.46 8.16 66.97
C LEU A 44 7.80 8.29 65.58
N THR A 45 6.50 8.58 65.54
CA THR A 45 5.74 8.76 64.28
C THR A 45 6.16 10.01 63.51
N ALA A 46 6.68 11.04 64.18
CA ALA A 46 7.28 12.21 63.54
C ALA A 46 8.62 11.89 62.82
N GLN A 47 9.31 10.80 63.18
CA GLN A 47 10.59 10.40 62.58
C GLN A 47 10.45 9.40 61.43
N SER A 48 9.39 8.59 61.38
CA SER A 48 9.21 7.55 60.35
C SER A 48 8.75 8.10 58.99
N GLY A 49 8.06 9.25 58.97
CA GLY A 49 7.56 9.90 57.74
C GLY A 49 6.39 9.18 57.05
N ALA A 50 6.02 7.99 57.52
CA ALA A 50 4.86 7.23 57.09
C ALA A 50 3.83 7.17 58.23
N LYS A 51 2.54 7.16 57.90
CA LYS A 51 1.46 7.13 58.88
C LYS A 51 1.05 5.68 59.17
N ASP A 52 1.54 5.15 60.28
CA ASP A 52 1.14 3.83 60.79
C ASP A 52 -0.36 3.76 61.10
N ILE A 53 -0.90 2.54 61.09
CA ILE A 53 -2.33 2.25 61.28
C ILE A 53 -2.43 1.13 62.32
N ALA A 54 -3.33 1.27 63.29
CA ALA A 54 -3.60 0.21 64.27
C ALA A 54 -4.03 -1.08 63.55
N HIS A 55 -3.27 -2.16 63.73
CA HIS A 55 -3.58 -3.46 63.16
C HIS A 55 -4.60 -4.23 64.00
N ARG A 56 -4.73 -3.95 65.31
CA ARG A 56 -5.66 -4.66 66.20
C ARG A 56 -7.12 -4.53 65.76
N PRO A 57 -7.66 -3.35 65.35
CA PRO A 57 -9.01 -3.28 64.77
C PRO A 57 -9.16 -4.09 63.48
N ILE A 58 -8.09 -4.25 62.69
CA ILE A 58 -8.09 -5.05 61.46
C ILE A 58 -8.07 -6.55 61.80
N GLN A 59 -7.22 -6.97 62.74
CA GLN A 59 -7.16 -8.34 63.26
C GLN A 59 -8.46 -8.72 63.98
N GLU A 60 -9.07 -7.79 64.73
CA GLU A 60 -10.39 -7.99 65.34
C GLU A 60 -11.50 -7.98 64.29
N ALA A 61 -11.41 -7.21 63.19
CA ALA A 61 -12.32 -7.34 62.06
C ALA A 61 -12.19 -8.70 61.36
N PHE A 62 -10.98 -9.24 61.17
CA PHE A 62 -10.77 -10.60 60.66
C PHE A 62 -11.23 -11.69 61.66
N ALA A 63 -10.98 -11.51 62.96
CA ALA A 63 -11.45 -12.42 64.00
C ALA A 63 -12.98 -12.34 64.19
N GLN A 64 -13.60 -11.18 63.93
CA GLN A 64 -15.05 -11.03 63.85
C GLN A 64 -15.59 -11.60 62.54
N LEU A 65 -14.91 -11.50 61.40
CA LEU A 65 -15.30 -12.23 60.18
C LEU A 65 -15.23 -13.76 60.39
N ALA A 66 -14.29 -14.26 61.21
CA ALA A 66 -14.21 -15.66 61.60
C ALA A 66 -15.25 -16.08 62.67
N LYS A 67 -15.65 -15.17 63.58
CA LYS A 67 -16.63 -15.44 64.65
C LYS A 67 -18.08 -15.14 64.26
N GLN A 68 -18.31 -14.19 63.35
CA GLN A 68 -19.61 -13.91 62.74
C GLN A 68 -19.94 -15.03 61.77
N HIS A 69 -20.41 -16.14 62.33
CA HIS A 69 -21.31 -17.03 61.60
C HIS A 69 -22.45 -16.16 61.05
N ARG A 70 -22.42 -15.87 59.75
CA ARG A 70 -23.66 -15.65 58.98
C ARG A 70 -24.59 -16.82 59.33
N PRO A 71 -25.91 -16.60 59.50
CA PRO A 71 -26.80 -17.64 59.93
C PRO A 71 -26.67 -18.85 59.01
N VAL A 72 -26.16 -19.95 59.57
CA VAL A 72 -26.30 -21.27 58.98
C VAL A 72 -27.80 -21.56 59.00
N VAL A 73 -28.47 -21.20 57.92
CA VAL A 73 -29.67 -21.90 57.49
C VAL A 73 -29.29 -23.37 57.53
N THR A 74 -30.03 -24.17 58.28
CA THR A 74 -29.87 -25.62 58.29
C THR A 74 -30.40 -26.21 56.98
N VAL A 75 -29.68 -25.92 55.90
CA VAL A 75 -29.35 -26.94 54.92
C VAL A 75 -28.79 -28.12 55.70
N ALA A 76 -29.14 -29.34 55.32
CA ALA A 76 -28.48 -30.52 55.88
C ALA A 76 -26.96 -30.43 55.66
N ALA A 77 -26.19 -31.31 56.32
CA ALA A 77 -24.82 -31.59 55.91
C ALA A 77 -24.83 -32.30 54.54
N GLY A 78 -25.12 -31.54 53.49
CA GLY A 78 -24.83 -31.91 52.12
C GLY A 78 -23.33 -31.79 51.94
N GLU A 79 -22.70 -32.92 51.64
CA GLU A 79 -21.34 -32.95 51.14
C GLU A 79 -21.26 -31.99 49.93
N VAL A 80 -20.21 -31.16 49.85
CA VAL A 80 -19.93 -30.44 48.62
C VAL A 80 -19.45 -31.50 47.64
N ASP A 81 -20.39 -32.04 46.87
CA ASP A 81 -20.16 -33.11 45.89
C ASP A 81 -19.03 -32.70 44.95
N GLU A 82 -17.85 -33.29 45.17
CA GLU A 82 -16.65 -32.97 44.42
C GLU A 82 -16.83 -33.33 42.94
N ALA A 83 -17.58 -34.39 42.63
CA ALA A 83 -17.90 -34.76 41.26
C ALA A 83 -18.86 -33.75 40.61
N LEU A 84 -19.83 -33.20 41.35
CA LEU A 84 -20.67 -32.11 40.86
C LEU A 84 -19.87 -30.81 40.64
N LEU A 85 -18.90 -30.50 41.50
CA LEU A 85 -18.01 -29.34 41.33
C LEU A 85 -17.06 -29.53 40.13
N GLN A 86 -16.47 -30.72 39.97
CA GLN A 86 -15.66 -31.08 38.80
C GLN A 86 -16.50 -30.97 37.51
N LYS A 87 -17.75 -31.46 37.51
CA LYS A 87 -18.69 -31.30 36.39
C LYS A 87 -19.06 -29.84 36.13
N GLN A 88 -19.26 -29.02 37.16
CA GLN A 88 -19.50 -27.58 36.99
C GLN A 88 -18.31 -26.88 36.31
N ILE A 89 -17.08 -27.26 36.63
CA ILE A 89 -15.87 -26.78 35.95
C ILE A 89 -15.81 -27.29 34.51
N ALA A 90 -16.19 -28.54 34.26
CA ALA A 90 -16.28 -29.10 32.91
C ALA A 90 -17.32 -28.37 32.03
N VAL A 91 -18.47 -27.98 32.58
CA VAL A 91 -19.49 -27.19 31.85
C VAL A 91 -18.98 -25.79 31.52
N LEU A 92 -18.25 -25.13 32.42
CA LEU A 92 -17.60 -23.83 32.12
C LEU A 92 -16.51 -23.97 31.05
N ARG A 93 -15.76 -25.08 31.03
CA ARG A 93 -14.82 -25.41 29.95
C ARG A 93 -15.52 -25.68 28.61
N LEU A 94 -16.67 -26.36 28.62
CA LEU A 94 -17.49 -26.61 27.44
C LEU A 94 -18.01 -25.28 26.86
N ILE A 95 -18.58 -24.40 27.69
CA ILE A 95 -19.00 -23.04 27.29
C ILE A 95 -17.83 -22.28 26.64
N SER A 96 -16.63 -22.33 27.24
CA SER A 96 -15.42 -21.72 26.68
C SER A 96 -15.00 -22.33 25.33
N ALA A 97 -15.10 -23.65 25.18
CA ALA A 97 -14.78 -24.34 23.93
C ALA A 97 -15.71 -23.91 22.78
N TYR A 98 -17.03 -23.80 23.01
CA TYR A 98 -17.96 -23.27 22.01
C TYR A 98 -17.66 -21.80 21.64
N ARG A 99 -17.29 -20.94 22.61
CA ARG A 99 -16.89 -19.54 22.37
C ARG A 99 -15.61 -19.39 21.56
N ILE A 100 -14.68 -20.36 21.65
CA ILE A 100 -13.38 -20.33 20.96
C ILE A 100 -13.40 -21.08 19.62
N GLN A 101 -14.18 -22.18 19.52
CA GLN A 101 -14.09 -23.14 18.42
C GLN A 101 -15.42 -23.36 17.67
N GLY A 102 -16.55 -22.86 18.19
CA GLY A 102 -17.90 -23.10 17.62
C GLY A 102 -18.04 -22.69 16.16
N ALA A 103 -17.40 -21.58 15.74
CA ALA A 103 -17.36 -21.14 14.34
C ALA A 103 -16.80 -22.23 13.38
N GLY A 104 -15.93 -23.11 13.87
CA GLY A 104 -15.42 -24.27 13.12
C GLY A 104 -16.52 -25.30 12.80
N ALA A 105 -17.55 -25.40 13.64
CA ALA A 105 -18.67 -26.32 13.53
C ALA A 105 -19.99 -25.65 13.09
N ALA A 106 -19.97 -24.35 12.77
CA ALA A 106 -21.14 -23.59 12.34
C ALA A 106 -21.63 -23.96 10.93
N ASP A 107 -22.95 -23.90 10.73
CA ASP A 107 -23.63 -24.24 9.47
C ASP A 107 -23.65 -23.05 8.50
N ILE A 108 -22.46 -22.68 8.03
CA ILE A 108 -22.21 -21.46 7.25
C ILE A 108 -22.01 -21.69 5.75
N ASP A 109 -21.93 -22.93 5.26
CA ASP A 109 -21.74 -23.21 3.82
C ASP A 109 -23.08 -23.58 3.14
N PRO A 110 -23.64 -22.74 2.25
CA PRO A 110 -24.87 -23.04 1.53
C PRO A 110 -24.85 -24.35 0.72
N LEU A 111 -23.66 -24.82 0.32
CA LEU A 111 -23.52 -26.03 -0.50
C LEU A 111 -23.39 -27.31 0.33
N GLY A 112 -23.24 -27.22 1.66
CA GLY A 112 -23.04 -28.38 2.54
C GLY A 112 -21.78 -29.20 2.22
N MET A 113 -20.80 -28.60 1.54
CA MET A 113 -19.55 -29.25 1.10
C MET A 113 -18.42 -29.10 2.13
N ARG A 114 -18.43 -28.01 2.88
CA ARG A 114 -17.50 -27.73 3.99
C ARG A 114 -17.74 -28.72 5.13
N LYS A 115 -16.71 -29.51 5.44
CA LYS A 115 -16.69 -30.34 6.65
C LYS A 115 -16.54 -29.45 7.89
N SER A 116 -17.37 -29.68 8.91
CA SER A 116 -17.21 -29.13 10.25
C SER A 116 -15.82 -29.46 10.82
N ARG A 117 -15.24 -28.54 11.58
CA ARG A 117 -13.90 -28.61 12.17
C ARG A 117 -14.00 -28.51 13.70
N ASN A 118 -13.02 -29.06 14.41
CA ASN A 118 -12.87 -28.98 15.87
C ASN A 118 -14.05 -29.54 16.70
N THR A 119 -14.92 -30.36 16.11
CA THR A 119 -16.13 -30.90 16.75
C THR A 119 -15.86 -31.77 17.98
N GLU A 120 -14.70 -32.46 18.03
CA GLU A 120 -14.27 -33.23 19.19
C GLU A 120 -14.19 -32.37 20.47
N GLY A 121 -13.67 -31.15 20.37
CA GLY A 121 -13.59 -30.19 21.49
C GLY A 121 -14.93 -29.65 21.98
N LEU A 122 -16.01 -29.89 21.22
CA LEU A 122 -17.39 -29.50 21.51
C LEU A 122 -18.26 -30.66 22.03
N SER A 123 -17.69 -31.87 22.11
CA SER A 123 -18.33 -33.07 22.69
C SER A 123 -18.45 -33.00 24.22
N LEU A 124 -19.30 -33.83 24.82
CA LEU A 124 -19.36 -33.96 26.29
C LEU A 124 -18.11 -34.66 26.82
N GLU A 125 -17.71 -35.70 26.08
CA GLU A 125 -16.72 -36.69 26.44
C GLU A 125 -15.33 -36.04 26.57
N ALA A 126 -14.99 -35.07 25.71
CA ALA A 126 -13.74 -34.30 25.77
C ALA A 126 -13.59 -33.42 27.03
N HIS A 127 -14.68 -33.16 27.77
CA HIS A 127 -14.66 -32.42 29.04
C HIS A 127 -14.93 -33.32 30.25
N GLY A 128 -15.09 -34.64 30.06
CA GLY A 128 -15.42 -35.58 31.13
C GLY A 128 -16.90 -35.57 31.55
N LEU A 129 -17.79 -35.07 30.69
CA LEU A 129 -19.24 -35.11 30.86
C LEU A 129 -19.81 -36.30 30.08
N SER A 130 -21.03 -36.71 30.44
CA SER A 130 -21.73 -37.85 29.83
C SER A 130 -23.19 -37.55 29.52
N GLN A 131 -23.83 -38.40 28.73
CA GLN A 131 -25.27 -38.32 28.44
C GLN A 131 -26.15 -38.36 29.72
N ALA A 132 -25.66 -38.95 30.81
CA ALA A 132 -26.36 -38.97 32.11
C ALA A 132 -26.34 -37.61 32.84
N ASP A 133 -25.43 -36.70 32.45
CA ASP A 133 -25.30 -35.37 33.07
C ASP A 133 -26.23 -34.33 32.43
N LEU A 134 -26.87 -34.65 31.31
CA LEU A 134 -27.73 -33.73 30.54
C LEU A 134 -28.89 -33.13 31.35
N SER A 135 -29.43 -33.87 32.32
CA SER A 135 -30.51 -33.43 33.20
C SER A 135 -30.06 -32.70 34.47
N LEU A 136 -28.74 -32.68 34.76
CA LEU A 136 -28.21 -31.98 35.93
C LEU A 136 -28.20 -30.47 35.69
N LYS A 137 -28.59 -29.68 36.70
CA LYS A 137 -28.60 -28.21 36.63
C LYS A 137 -27.25 -27.62 37.06
N PHE A 138 -26.62 -26.89 36.15
CA PHE A 138 -25.34 -26.21 36.36
C PHE A 138 -25.53 -24.69 36.34
N GLY A 139 -24.75 -23.98 37.15
CA GLY A 139 -24.68 -22.53 37.13
C GLY A 139 -24.02 -22.00 35.87
N LEU A 140 -24.53 -20.87 35.38
CA LEU A 140 -23.89 -20.04 34.37
C LEU A 140 -22.89 -19.08 35.04
N GLY A 141 -21.90 -18.56 34.31
CA GLY A 141 -21.05 -17.48 34.79
C GLY A 141 -21.77 -16.12 34.77
N ASP A 142 -21.27 -15.14 35.52
CA ASP A 142 -21.92 -13.83 35.62
C ASP A 142 -22.14 -13.16 34.25
N GLY A 143 -23.41 -12.95 33.91
CA GLY A 143 -23.85 -12.38 32.64
C GLY A 143 -23.68 -13.28 31.41
N ASP A 144 -23.28 -14.54 31.55
CA ASP A 144 -23.40 -15.54 30.48
C ASP A 144 -24.89 -15.75 30.17
N PHE A 145 -25.28 -15.70 28.88
CA PHE A 145 -26.69 -15.79 28.45
C PHE A 145 -27.65 -14.91 29.28
N SER A 146 -27.32 -13.62 29.43
CA SER A 146 -27.96 -12.64 30.33
C SER A 146 -29.49 -12.41 30.20
N SER A 147 -30.17 -13.12 29.29
CA SER A 147 -31.63 -13.26 29.22
C SER A 147 -32.19 -14.41 30.07
N ALA A 148 -31.34 -15.20 30.73
CA ALA A 148 -31.75 -16.31 31.61
C ALA A 148 -32.36 -15.79 32.94
N GLN A 149 -33.60 -16.22 33.23
CA GLN A 149 -34.30 -15.92 34.49
C GLN A 149 -33.93 -16.91 35.62
N GLU A 150 -33.24 -18.00 35.31
CA GLU A 150 -32.73 -18.98 36.27
C GLU A 150 -31.20 -18.94 36.33
N GLU A 151 -30.64 -18.89 37.55
CA GLU A 151 -29.19 -18.93 37.79
C GLU A 151 -28.53 -20.26 37.38
N LYS A 152 -29.34 -21.35 37.27
CA LYS A 152 -28.87 -22.69 36.90
C LYS A 152 -29.78 -23.34 35.85
N LEU A 153 -29.19 -23.86 34.78
CA LEU A 153 -29.90 -24.54 33.70
C LEU A 153 -29.47 -26.01 33.58
N PRO A 154 -30.35 -26.92 33.11
CA PRO A 154 -29.97 -28.26 32.69
C PRO A 154 -28.85 -28.20 31.63
N LEU A 155 -27.89 -29.13 31.69
CA LEU A 155 -26.79 -29.19 30.71
C LEU A 155 -27.30 -29.32 29.26
N ALA A 156 -28.40 -30.04 29.04
CA ALA A 156 -29.06 -30.09 27.72
C ALA A 156 -29.44 -28.69 27.20
N ASP A 157 -30.04 -27.85 28.03
CA ASP A 157 -30.46 -26.49 27.64
C ASP A 157 -29.25 -25.57 27.42
N ILE A 158 -28.18 -25.74 28.20
CA ILE A 158 -26.91 -25.04 28.00
C ILE A 158 -26.32 -25.39 26.63
N ILE A 159 -26.30 -26.66 26.24
CA ILE A 159 -25.78 -27.12 24.95
C ILE A 159 -26.65 -26.60 23.80
N VAL A 160 -27.97 -26.67 23.91
CA VAL A 160 -28.90 -26.11 22.91
C VAL A 160 -28.70 -24.60 22.74
N LYS A 161 -28.43 -23.85 23.83
CA LYS A 161 -28.08 -22.43 23.75
C LYS A 161 -26.73 -22.22 23.05
N LEU A 162 -25.68 -22.94 23.44
CA LEU A 162 -24.33 -22.82 22.85
C LEU A 162 -24.34 -23.15 21.34
N GLN A 163 -25.03 -24.21 20.94
CA GLN A 163 -25.18 -24.61 19.55
C GLN A 163 -25.92 -23.55 18.73
N LYS A 164 -27.00 -22.97 19.25
CA LYS A 164 -27.73 -21.88 18.57
C LYS A 164 -26.88 -20.60 18.42
N THR A 165 -26.17 -20.18 19.47
CA THR A 165 -25.35 -18.97 19.43
C THR A 165 -24.13 -19.13 18.51
N TYR A 166 -23.42 -20.25 18.57
CA TYR A 166 -22.07 -20.39 18.01
C TYR A 166 -21.92 -21.38 16.86
N CYS A 167 -22.95 -22.20 16.59
CA CYS A 167 -22.90 -23.27 15.57
C CYS A 167 -24.09 -23.25 14.58
N GLY A 168 -24.93 -22.21 14.59
CA GLY A 168 -26.01 -22.03 13.61
C GLY A 168 -25.53 -21.43 12.28
N HIS A 169 -26.39 -20.72 11.57
CA HIS A 169 -26.05 -19.94 10.36
C HIS A 169 -25.05 -18.79 10.59
N ILE A 170 -24.58 -18.60 11.82
CA ILE A 170 -23.58 -17.60 12.21
C ILE A 170 -22.47 -18.29 13.01
N GLY A 171 -21.23 -18.17 12.54
CA GLY A 171 -20.01 -18.49 13.28
C GLY A 171 -19.31 -17.20 13.73
N ILE A 172 -18.84 -17.16 14.98
CA ILE A 172 -18.29 -15.94 15.59
C ILE A 172 -16.83 -16.20 16.01
N GLU A 173 -15.88 -15.48 15.41
CA GLU A 173 -14.50 -15.44 15.91
C GLU A 173 -14.23 -14.09 16.57
N TYR A 174 -14.02 -14.13 17.88
CA TYR A 174 -13.80 -12.95 18.72
C TYR A 174 -12.90 -13.19 19.94
N MET A 175 -12.67 -14.45 20.33
CA MET A 175 -11.93 -14.77 21.56
C MET A 175 -10.43 -14.44 21.48
N HIS A 176 -9.89 -14.25 20.26
CA HIS A 176 -8.53 -13.75 20.01
C HIS A 176 -8.31 -12.31 20.46
N ILE A 177 -9.35 -11.46 20.42
CA ILE A 177 -9.29 -10.04 20.76
C ILE A 177 -8.74 -9.86 22.17
N ALA A 178 -7.66 -9.09 22.36
CA ALA A 178 -7.05 -8.92 23.67
C ALA A 178 -7.99 -8.22 24.66
N ASN A 179 -8.72 -7.19 24.20
CA ASN A 179 -9.61 -6.38 25.04
C ASN A 179 -10.75 -7.24 25.64
N ARG A 180 -10.94 -7.13 26.96
CA ARG A 180 -12.02 -7.82 27.70
C ARG A 180 -13.38 -7.17 27.44
N GLU A 181 -13.45 -5.86 27.26
CA GLU A 181 -14.72 -5.14 27.06
C GLU A 181 -15.33 -5.45 25.70
N GLU A 182 -14.51 -5.42 24.64
CA GLU A 182 -14.89 -5.86 23.29
C GLU A 182 -15.39 -7.31 23.29
N ARG A 183 -14.67 -8.23 23.95
CA ARG A 183 -15.10 -9.64 24.06
C ARG A 183 -16.40 -9.82 24.84
N LEU A 184 -16.60 -9.09 25.95
CA LEU A 184 -17.85 -9.15 26.71
C LEU A 184 -19.01 -8.53 25.94
N TRP A 185 -18.77 -7.44 25.20
CA TRP A 185 -19.78 -6.83 24.32
C TRP A 185 -20.25 -7.83 23.26
N ILE A 186 -19.32 -8.50 22.58
CA ILE A 186 -19.65 -9.51 21.55
C ILE A 186 -20.38 -10.71 22.18
N ARG A 187 -19.86 -11.28 23.28
CA ARG A 187 -20.55 -12.34 24.05
C ARG A 187 -21.99 -11.94 24.34
N ASN A 188 -22.18 -10.76 24.95
CA ASN A 188 -23.50 -10.29 25.39
C ASN A 188 -24.43 -9.98 24.22
N HIS A 189 -23.93 -9.48 23.07
CA HIS A 189 -24.75 -9.20 21.89
C HIS A 189 -25.39 -10.47 21.34
N PHE A 190 -24.57 -11.50 21.11
CA PHE A 190 -25.01 -12.75 20.45
C PHE A 190 -25.69 -13.72 21.44
N GLU A 191 -25.22 -13.85 22.69
CA GLU A 191 -25.85 -14.75 23.67
C GLU A 191 -27.21 -14.26 24.19
N ARG A 192 -27.50 -12.95 24.16
CA ARG A 192 -28.80 -12.39 24.57
C ARG A 192 -29.95 -12.98 23.75
N ASP A 193 -29.76 -13.04 22.44
CA ASP A 193 -30.75 -13.50 21.44
C ASP A 193 -30.43 -14.87 20.83
N LEU A 194 -29.40 -15.57 21.34
CA LEU A 194 -28.92 -16.86 20.83
C LEU A 194 -28.61 -16.83 19.31
N SER A 195 -27.95 -15.77 18.86
CA SER A 195 -27.67 -15.47 17.44
C SER A 195 -28.88 -15.58 16.50
N THR A 196 -30.10 -15.47 17.03
CA THR A 196 -31.35 -15.69 16.28
C THR A 196 -31.93 -14.34 15.84
N PRO A 197 -31.99 -14.03 14.53
CA PRO A 197 -32.58 -12.79 14.02
C PRO A 197 -34.06 -12.63 14.38
N LYS A 198 -34.50 -11.36 14.55
CA LYS A 198 -35.87 -11.01 14.95
C LYS A 198 -36.38 -9.82 14.15
N PHE A 199 -36.84 -10.08 12.93
CA PHE A 199 -37.39 -9.08 12.02
C PHE A 199 -38.92 -9.13 11.97
N SER A 200 -39.56 -7.96 11.75
CA SER A 200 -41.00 -7.87 11.51
C SER A 200 -41.40 -8.48 10.16
N VAL A 201 -42.70 -8.70 9.94
CA VAL A 201 -43.28 -9.18 8.67
C VAL A 201 -42.89 -8.25 7.51
N GLU A 202 -42.90 -6.95 7.75
CA GLU A 202 -42.56 -5.90 6.78
C GLU A 202 -41.06 -5.91 6.46
N GLN A 203 -40.21 -6.10 7.49
CA GLN A 203 -38.76 -6.21 7.32
C GLN A 203 -38.39 -7.50 6.56
N LYS A 204 -38.98 -8.65 6.88
CA LYS A 204 -38.80 -9.93 6.16
C LYS A 204 -39.21 -9.79 4.68
N ARG A 205 -40.36 -9.17 4.40
CA ARG A 205 -40.83 -8.87 3.03
C ARG A 205 -39.88 -7.91 2.29
N SER A 206 -39.35 -6.89 2.97
CA SER A 206 -38.36 -5.98 2.40
C SER A 206 -37.05 -6.70 2.04
N ILE A 207 -36.53 -7.54 2.94
CA ILE A 207 -35.35 -8.37 2.68
C ILE A 207 -35.57 -9.30 1.47
N LEU A 208 -36.73 -9.96 1.36
CA LEU A 208 -37.07 -10.79 0.19
C LEU A 208 -37.16 -9.96 -1.11
N LYS A 209 -37.72 -8.74 -1.05
CA LYS A 209 -37.71 -7.82 -2.20
C LYS A 209 -36.30 -7.48 -2.67
N GLN A 210 -35.38 -7.15 -1.75
CA GLN A 210 -33.99 -6.82 -2.09
C GLN A 210 -33.27 -8.02 -2.73
N VAL A 211 -33.41 -9.22 -2.16
CA VAL A 211 -32.84 -10.46 -2.72
C VAL A 211 -33.48 -10.79 -4.09
N THR A 212 -34.78 -10.54 -4.27
CA THR A 212 -35.49 -10.75 -5.54
C THR A 212 -35.08 -9.75 -6.62
N ALA A 213 -34.87 -8.48 -6.26
CA ALA A 213 -34.32 -7.45 -7.15
C ALA A 213 -32.90 -7.79 -7.61
N ALA A 214 -32.08 -8.33 -6.71
CA ALA A 214 -30.72 -8.76 -7.03
C ALA A 214 -30.70 -9.94 -8.02
N GLU A 215 -31.43 -11.04 -7.75
CA GLU A 215 -31.51 -12.20 -8.65
C GLU A 215 -32.13 -11.84 -10.01
N THR A 216 -33.22 -11.06 -10.01
CA THR A 216 -33.98 -10.76 -11.23
C THR A 216 -33.19 -9.86 -12.18
N LEU A 217 -32.38 -8.92 -11.66
CA LEU A 217 -31.48 -8.10 -12.49
C LEU A 217 -30.43 -8.94 -13.21
N GLU A 218 -29.77 -9.86 -12.52
CA GLU A 218 -28.75 -10.70 -13.15
C GLU A 218 -29.34 -11.62 -14.23
N ARG A 219 -30.47 -12.26 -13.94
CA ARG A 219 -31.18 -13.11 -14.91
C ARG A 219 -31.69 -12.32 -16.12
N TYR A 220 -32.13 -11.08 -15.92
CA TYR A 220 -32.52 -10.19 -17.00
C TYR A 220 -31.32 -9.83 -17.89
N LEU A 221 -30.20 -9.38 -17.29
CA LEU A 221 -28.97 -9.08 -18.02
C LEU A 221 -28.42 -10.31 -18.74
N HIS A 222 -28.47 -11.50 -18.12
CA HIS A 222 -28.05 -12.76 -18.73
C HIS A 222 -28.87 -13.11 -19.98
N THR A 223 -30.19 -12.94 -19.91
CA THR A 223 -31.11 -13.24 -21.01
C THR A 223 -31.00 -12.23 -22.16
N LYS A 224 -30.81 -10.95 -21.83
CA LYS A 224 -30.83 -9.84 -22.81
C LYS A 224 -29.47 -9.59 -23.47
N TYR A 225 -28.37 -9.82 -22.76
CA TYR A 225 -27.01 -9.54 -23.21
C TYR A 225 -26.09 -10.77 -23.08
N VAL A 226 -26.49 -11.85 -23.74
CA VAL A 226 -25.78 -13.15 -23.76
C VAL A 226 -24.29 -12.96 -24.10
N GLY A 227 -23.41 -13.62 -23.33
CA GLY A 227 -21.96 -13.58 -23.51
C GLY A 227 -21.25 -12.29 -23.09
N GLN A 228 -21.97 -11.22 -22.74
CA GLN A 228 -21.32 -10.00 -22.24
C GLN A 228 -20.87 -10.13 -20.79
N LYS A 229 -19.62 -9.71 -20.52
CA LYS A 229 -19.05 -9.68 -19.17
C LYS A 229 -19.85 -8.73 -18.27
N ARG A 230 -20.42 -9.28 -17.18
CA ARG A 230 -21.14 -8.56 -16.13
C ARG A 230 -20.72 -8.91 -14.70
N PHE A 231 -20.08 -10.07 -14.50
CA PHE A 231 -19.63 -10.58 -13.19
C PHE A 231 -20.76 -10.75 -12.17
N SER A 232 -21.75 -11.56 -12.55
CA SER A 232 -22.98 -11.81 -11.76
C SER A 232 -22.76 -12.03 -10.26
N VAL A 233 -23.72 -11.53 -9.47
CA VAL A 233 -23.86 -11.76 -8.01
C VAL A 233 -24.65 -13.04 -7.67
N GLU A 234 -25.15 -13.77 -8.67
CA GLU A 234 -26.01 -14.96 -8.45
C GLU A 234 -25.35 -16.01 -7.54
N GLY A 235 -26.04 -16.39 -6.46
CA GLY A 235 -25.52 -17.22 -5.35
C GLY A 235 -24.93 -16.44 -4.18
N SER A 236 -24.94 -15.11 -4.24
CA SER A 236 -24.47 -14.18 -3.19
C SER A 236 -25.38 -12.94 -3.03
N GLU A 237 -26.64 -13.04 -3.45
CA GLU A 237 -27.64 -11.96 -3.49
C GLU A 237 -27.85 -11.27 -2.13
N SER A 238 -27.69 -12.02 -1.02
CA SER A 238 -27.75 -11.49 0.34
C SER A 238 -26.72 -10.40 0.64
N ALA A 239 -25.63 -10.30 -0.13
CA ALA A 239 -24.69 -9.18 -0.03
C ALA A 239 -25.35 -7.83 -0.37
N ILE A 240 -26.26 -7.81 -1.35
CA ILE A 240 -27.02 -6.61 -1.76
C ILE A 240 -28.06 -6.25 -0.69
N ALA A 241 -28.76 -7.25 -0.14
CA ALA A 241 -29.70 -7.05 0.96
C ALA A 241 -28.99 -6.53 2.23
N GLY A 242 -27.83 -7.09 2.58
CA GLY A 242 -27.01 -6.64 3.71
C GLY A 242 -26.44 -5.22 3.53
N LEU A 243 -25.94 -4.88 2.34
CA LEU A 243 -25.47 -3.52 2.02
C LEU A 243 -26.61 -2.49 2.07
N ASN A 244 -27.77 -2.83 1.51
CA ASN A 244 -28.94 -1.95 1.58
C ASN A 244 -29.45 -1.81 3.02
N TYR A 245 -29.43 -2.88 3.81
CA TYR A 245 -29.74 -2.82 5.25
C TYR A 245 -28.75 -1.92 6.01
N LEU A 246 -27.44 -2.01 5.72
CA LEU A 246 -26.40 -1.15 6.30
C LEU A 246 -26.71 0.33 6.04
N ILE A 247 -26.93 0.70 4.79
CA ILE A 247 -27.20 2.08 4.36
C ILE A 247 -28.48 2.62 5.01
N GLN A 248 -29.54 1.80 5.07
CA GLN A 248 -30.83 2.21 5.63
C GLN A 248 -30.83 2.38 7.16
N ASN A 249 -29.94 1.68 7.88
CA ASN A 249 -29.86 1.74 9.35
C ASN A 249 -28.73 2.63 9.87
N ALA A 250 -27.63 2.83 9.15
CA ALA A 250 -26.48 3.63 9.63
C ALA A 250 -26.84 5.08 10.02
N GLY A 251 -27.84 5.68 9.36
CA GLY A 251 -28.32 7.04 9.67
C GLY A 251 -28.91 7.18 11.09
N LYS A 252 -29.40 6.09 11.69
CA LYS A 252 -29.86 6.02 13.10
C LYS A 252 -28.81 6.50 14.09
N ASP A 253 -27.54 6.28 13.75
CA ASP A 253 -26.39 6.49 14.62
C ASP A 253 -25.59 7.75 14.26
N GLY A 254 -26.13 8.60 13.38
CA GLY A 254 -25.54 9.87 12.96
C GLY A 254 -24.63 9.80 11.73
N VAL A 255 -24.59 8.67 11.02
CA VAL A 255 -23.91 8.58 9.72
C VAL A 255 -24.73 9.37 8.68
N GLU A 256 -24.09 10.32 8.01
CA GLU A 256 -24.68 11.10 6.92
C GLU A 256 -24.14 10.66 5.55
N GLU A 257 -23.04 9.91 5.53
CA GLU A 257 -22.33 9.55 4.31
C GLU A 257 -21.65 8.16 4.39
N VAL A 258 -21.87 7.33 3.37
CA VAL A 258 -21.21 6.03 3.20
C VAL A 258 -20.36 6.06 1.94
N VAL A 259 -19.09 5.65 2.06
CA VAL A 259 -18.17 5.51 0.92
C VAL A 259 -17.80 4.04 0.74
N ILE A 260 -18.06 3.51 -0.45
CA ILE A 260 -17.95 2.09 -0.79
C ILE A 260 -16.75 1.85 -1.69
N GLY A 261 -15.84 0.97 -1.27
CA GLY A 261 -14.86 0.32 -2.14
C GLY A 261 -15.32 -1.10 -2.47
N MET A 262 -15.23 -1.52 -3.73
CA MET A 262 -15.54 -2.91 -4.10
C MET A 262 -14.84 -3.39 -5.37
N ALA A 263 -14.67 -4.71 -5.45
CA ALA A 263 -14.28 -5.44 -6.65
C ALA A 263 -15.38 -5.45 -7.74
N HIS A 264 -15.19 -6.22 -8.81
CA HIS A 264 -16.14 -6.37 -9.93
C HIS A 264 -17.42 -7.14 -9.59
N ARG A 265 -17.37 -8.08 -8.62
CA ARG A 265 -18.46 -9.03 -8.33
C ARG A 265 -19.73 -8.29 -7.89
N GLY A 266 -20.82 -8.45 -8.64
CA GLY A 266 -22.10 -7.81 -8.33
C GLY A 266 -22.14 -6.28 -8.40
N ARG A 267 -21.10 -5.62 -8.95
CA ARG A 267 -21.02 -4.15 -8.98
C ARG A 267 -22.17 -3.50 -9.75
N LEU A 268 -22.60 -4.10 -10.86
CA LEU A 268 -23.75 -3.59 -11.62
C LEU A 268 -25.05 -3.68 -10.81
N ASN A 269 -25.14 -4.70 -9.94
CA ASN A 269 -26.24 -4.86 -8.99
C ASN A 269 -26.23 -3.75 -7.93
N VAL A 270 -25.07 -3.46 -7.31
CA VAL A 270 -24.89 -2.31 -6.39
C VAL A 270 -25.21 -0.98 -7.08
N LEU A 271 -24.76 -0.76 -8.32
CA LEU A 271 -25.08 0.46 -9.07
C LEU A 271 -26.59 0.69 -9.23
N VAL A 272 -27.36 -0.35 -9.59
CA VAL A 272 -28.80 -0.24 -9.87
C VAL A 272 -29.66 -0.35 -8.60
N ASN A 273 -29.42 -1.37 -7.78
CA ASN A 273 -30.25 -1.72 -6.63
C ASN A 273 -29.81 -1.07 -5.31
N THR A 274 -28.60 -0.49 -5.25
CA THR A 274 -28.17 0.33 -4.10
C THR A 274 -28.14 1.81 -4.46
N LEU A 275 -27.33 2.23 -5.45
CA LEU A 275 -27.12 3.66 -5.75
C LEU A 275 -28.12 4.30 -6.73
N GLY A 276 -29.13 3.58 -7.21
CA GLY A 276 -30.17 4.15 -8.07
C GLY A 276 -29.65 4.67 -9.42
N LYS A 277 -28.67 3.98 -10.03
CA LYS A 277 -28.34 4.14 -11.46
C LYS A 277 -29.49 3.56 -12.28
N LYS A 278 -30.07 4.35 -13.19
CA LYS A 278 -31.22 3.92 -13.99
C LYS A 278 -30.86 2.68 -14.82
N PRO A 279 -31.73 1.65 -14.88
CA PRO A 279 -31.52 0.52 -15.77
C PRO A 279 -31.35 0.93 -17.23
N ALA A 280 -32.08 1.95 -17.71
CA ALA A 280 -31.90 2.52 -19.06
C ALA A 280 -30.45 2.99 -19.34
N ASP A 281 -29.83 3.70 -18.38
CA ASP A 281 -28.45 4.21 -18.51
C ASP A 281 -27.45 3.05 -18.55
N LEU A 282 -27.69 1.99 -17.75
CA LEU A 282 -26.87 0.77 -17.78
C LEU A 282 -27.05 0.01 -19.10
N PHE A 283 -28.27 -0.13 -19.62
CA PHE A 283 -28.53 -0.80 -20.90
C PHE A 283 -27.85 -0.10 -22.07
N ALA A 284 -27.76 1.24 -22.06
CA ALA A 284 -26.98 1.98 -23.04
C ALA A 284 -25.48 1.61 -23.04
N GLU A 285 -24.90 1.28 -21.88
CA GLU A 285 -23.51 0.79 -21.76
C GLU A 285 -23.34 -0.68 -22.23
N PHE A 286 -24.40 -1.50 -22.18
CA PHE A 286 -24.40 -2.83 -22.81
C PHE A 286 -24.59 -2.77 -24.33
N GLU A 287 -25.25 -1.73 -24.84
CA GLU A 287 -25.62 -1.59 -26.25
C GLU A 287 -24.64 -0.71 -27.06
N GLY A 288 -23.57 -0.20 -26.43
CA GLY A 288 -22.61 0.71 -27.08
C GLY A 288 -23.21 2.09 -27.42
N ARG A 289 -24.28 2.48 -26.72
CA ARG A 289 -25.05 3.72 -26.94
C ARG A 289 -24.79 4.80 -25.88
N ALA A 290 -23.95 4.49 -24.89
CA ALA A 290 -23.55 5.44 -23.85
C ALA A 290 -22.73 6.60 -24.45
N GLU A 291 -22.91 7.80 -23.88
CA GLU A 291 -22.20 9.02 -24.27
C GLU A 291 -20.69 8.91 -23.94
N ILE A 292 -19.83 9.13 -24.94
CA ILE A 292 -18.37 9.08 -24.77
C ILE A 292 -17.91 10.40 -24.11
N LYS A 293 -17.76 10.38 -22.78
CA LYS A 293 -17.47 11.57 -21.95
C LYS A 293 -15.99 11.87 -21.71
N PHE A 294 -15.14 10.87 -21.82
CA PHE A 294 -13.71 10.95 -21.47
C PHE A 294 -12.86 10.40 -22.62
N PRO A 295 -11.58 10.81 -22.77
CA PRO A 295 -10.79 10.49 -23.97
C PRO A 295 -10.57 8.98 -24.20
N SER A 296 -10.39 8.20 -23.12
CA SER A 296 -10.41 6.72 -23.18
C SER A 296 -11.62 6.11 -22.49
N GLY A 297 -12.08 6.71 -21.37
CA GLY A 297 -13.11 6.10 -20.53
C GLY A 297 -12.63 4.81 -19.84
N ASP A 298 -13.57 4.03 -19.32
CA ASP A 298 -13.29 2.73 -18.70
C ASP A 298 -14.52 1.79 -18.86
N VAL A 299 -14.33 0.51 -18.61
CA VAL A 299 -15.40 -0.50 -18.68
C VAL A 299 -16.45 -0.30 -17.60
N LYS A 300 -17.72 -0.59 -17.93
CA LYS A 300 -18.91 -0.37 -17.09
C LYS A 300 -18.81 -0.86 -15.63
N TYR A 301 -17.99 -1.87 -15.35
CA TYR A 301 -17.75 -2.43 -14.01
C TYR A 301 -16.54 -1.84 -13.27
N HIS A 302 -15.94 -0.74 -13.74
CA HIS A 302 -14.98 0.10 -13.01
C HIS A 302 -15.58 1.46 -12.60
N ASN A 303 -16.63 1.90 -13.29
CA ASN A 303 -17.30 3.18 -13.03
C ASN A 303 -17.78 3.28 -11.57
N GLY A 304 -17.39 4.37 -10.90
CA GLY A 304 -17.96 4.82 -9.64
C GLY A 304 -19.24 5.62 -9.86
N PHE A 305 -19.94 5.94 -8.78
CA PHE A 305 -21.22 6.66 -8.83
C PHE A 305 -21.51 7.32 -7.47
N SER A 306 -22.25 8.43 -7.45
CA SER A 306 -22.66 9.10 -6.22
C SER A 306 -24.15 9.43 -6.27
N SER A 307 -24.84 9.20 -5.16
CA SER A 307 -26.30 9.29 -5.04
C SER A 307 -26.72 9.60 -3.60
N ASP A 308 -27.62 10.55 -3.42
CA ASP A 308 -28.32 10.75 -2.15
C ASP A 308 -29.54 9.83 -2.09
N ILE A 309 -29.63 9.02 -1.03
CA ILE A 309 -30.62 7.94 -0.86
C ILE A 309 -31.54 8.28 0.31
N ALA A 310 -32.85 8.07 0.15
CA ALA A 310 -33.81 8.19 1.21
C ALA A 310 -33.71 7.02 2.21
N THR A 311 -33.65 7.33 3.51
CA THR A 311 -33.68 6.35 4.61
C THR A 311 -34.70 6.77 5.68
N PRO A 312 -35.17 5.85 6.56
CA PRO A 312 -36.00 6.17 7.72
C PRO A 312 -35.41 7.23 8.68
N HIS A 313 -34.11 7.51 8.57
CA HIS A 313 -33.38 8.42 9.44
C HIS A 313 -32.90 9.72 8.75
N GLY A 314 -33.21 9.89 7.46
CA GLY A 314 -32.86 11.07 6.67
C GLY A 314 -32.30 10.73 5.28
N ALA A 315 -31.75 11.73 4.60
CA ALA A 315 -30.96 11.52 3.38
C ALA A 315 -29.57 10.98 3.74
N MET A 316 -29.14 9.92 3.07
CA MET A 316 -27.81 9.32 3.18
C MET A 316 -27.04 9.55 1.88
N HIS A 317 -25.89 10.23 1.94
CA HIS A 317 -25.04 10.38 0.77
C HIS A 317 -24.23 9.09 0.55
N VAL A 318 -24.41 8.40 -0.58
CA VAL A 318 -23.66 7.17 -0.88
C VAL A 318 -22.79 7.38 -2.11
N THR A 319 -21.49 7.09 -1.97
CA THR A 319 -20.51 7.15 -3.06
C THR A 319 -19.81 5.80 -3.23
N LEU A 320 -19.92 5.24 -4.43
CA LEU A 320 -19.13 4.10 -4.89
C LEU A 320 -17.85 4.62 -5.57
N ALA A 321 -16.68 4.25 -5.05
CA ALA A 321 -15.39 4.65 -5.59
C ALA A 321 -15.09 4.00 -6.95
N PHE A 322 -14.35 4.69 -7.81
CA PHE A 322 -13.77 4.13 -9.03
C PHE A 322 -12.60 3.20 -8.68
N ASN A 323 -12.40 2.13 -9.46
CA ASN A 323 -11.28 1.21 -9.30
C ASN A 323 -10.84 0.62 -10.65
N PRO A 324 -9.56 0.26 -10.83
CA PRO A 324 -9.09 -0.58 -11.94
C PRO A 324 -9.45 -2.06 -11.71
N SER A 325 -9.08 -2.93 -12.66
CA SER A 325 -9.16 -4.40 -12.53
C SER A 325 -8.27 -4.97 -11.42
N HIS A 326 -7.27 -4.20 -10.95
CA HIS A 326 -6.42 -4.61 -9.84
C HIS A 326 -7.28 -4.60 -8.57
N LEU A 327 -7.41 -5.77 -7.93
CA LEU A 327 -8.26 -5.94 -6.76
C LEU A 327 -7.62 -5.33 -5.51
N GLU A 328 -8.45 -5.01 -4.53
CA GLU A 328 -8.08 -4.55 -3.18
C GLU A 328 -7.33 -3.19 -3.10
N ILE A 329 -6.64 -2.71 -4.14
CA ILE A 329 -5.92 -1.42 -4.17
C ILE A 329 -6.84 -0.19 -4.05
N VAL A 330 -8.15 -0.35 -4.27
CA VAL A 330 -9.16 0.69 -3.99
C VAL A 330 -9.40 0.90 -2.48
N ASN A 331 -9.00 -0.05 -1.64
CA ASN A 331 -9.32 -0.03 -0.21
C ASN A 331 -8.69 1.20 0.50
N PRO A 332 -7.38 1.47 0.38
CA PRO A 332 -6.79 2.67 0.99
C PRO A 332 -7.27 3.97 0.31
N VAL A 333 -7.60 3.93 -0.99
CA VAL A 333 -8.20 5.08 -1.72
C VAL A 333 -9.53 5.51 -1.08
N VAL A 334 -10.34 4.55 -0.64
CA VAL A 334 -11.58 4.80 0.07
C VAL A 334 -11.32 5.34 1.47
N GLU A 335 -10.39 4.75 2.24
CA GLU A 335 -10.04 5.26 3.57
C GLU A 335 -9.51 6.72 3.52
N GLY A 336 -8.66 7.04 2.54
CA GLY A 336 -8.17 8.40 2.31
C GLY A 336 -9.29 9.37 1.90
N SER A 337 -10.20 8.93 1.03
CA SER A 337 -11.38 9.73 0.64
C SER A 337 -12.29 10.01 1.83
N VAL A 338 -12.54 8.99 2.66
CA VAL A 338 -13.29 9.10 3.90
C VAL A 338 -12.60 10.05 4.86
N ARG A 339 -11.30 9.92 5.11
CA ARG A 339 -10.58 10.80 6.05
C ARG A 339 -10.62 12.26 5.64
N ALA A 340 -10.52 12.58 4.34
CA ALA A 340 -10.71 13.94 3.84
C ALA A 340 -12.12 14.47 4.13
N LYS A 341 -13.16 13.66 3.90
CA LYS A 341 -14.56 14.00 4.20
C LYS A 341 -14.80 14.17 5.71
N GLN A 342 -14.19 13.31 6.53
CA GLN A 342 -14.23 13.41 7.99
C GLN A 342 -13.55 14.69 8.49
N GLN A 343 -12.37 15.04 7.97
CA GLN A 343 -11.64 16.24 8.36
C GLN A 343 -12.43 17.52 8.02
N ARG A 344 -13.06 17.60 6.83
CA ARG A 344 -13.96 18.70 6.46
C ARG A 344 -15.18 18.86 7.40
N ARG A 345 -15.55 17.80 8.13
CA ARG A 345 -16.66 17.78 9.09
C ARG A 345 -16.22 18.06 10.55
N GLY A 346 -14.93 18.23 10.80
CA GLY A 346 -14.38 18.50 12.13
C GLY A 346 -14.50 17.31 13.09
N GLU A 347 -14.62 17.59 14.39
CA GLU A 347 -14.56 16.60 15.48
C GLU A 347 -15.55 15.42 15.30
N ASN A 348 -16.78 15.72 14.87
CA ASN A 348 -17.84 14.71 14.67
C ASN A 348 -17.69 13.89 13.38
N GLY A 349 -16.74 14.24 12.50
CA GLY A 349 -16.64 13.67 11.16
C GLY A 349 -16.54 12.15 11.12
N ARG A 350 -15.83 11.52 12.06
CA ARG A 350 -15.67 10.05 12.13
C ARG A 350 -16.96 9.29 12.42
N ALA A 351 -17.90 9.92 13.13
CA ALA A 351 -19.24 9.38 13.33
C ALA A 351 -20.11 9.56 12.08
N GLN A 352 -19.94 10.69 11.36
CA GLN A 352 -20.77 11.05 10.20
C GLN A 352 -20.39 10.37 8.88
N VAL A 353 -19.14 9.92 8.69
CA VAL A 353 -18.68 9.27 7.44
C VAL A 353 -18.19 7.85 7.72
N LEU A 354 -18.84 6.88 7.09
CA LEU A 354 -18.59 5.44 7.24
C LEU A 354 -17.91 4.85 5.99
N PRO A 355 -16.67 4.31 6.11
CA PRO A 355 -16.08 3.44 5.09
C PRO A 355 -16.74 2.06 5.10
N VAL A 356 -17.04 1.53 3.91
CA VAL A 356 -17.47 0.15 3.68
C VAL A 356 -16.63 -0.44 2.56
N LEU A 357 -16.05 -1.62 2.77
CA LEU A 357 -15.19 -2.29 1.80
C LEU A 357 -15.74 -3.69 1.47
N ILE A 358 -15.80 -4.03 0.18
CA ILE A 358 -16.41 -5.27 -0.32
C ILE A 358 -15.38 -6.07 -1.13
N HIS A 359 -15.02 -7.25 -0.61
CA HIS A 359 -13.86 -8.03 -1.01
C HIS A 359 -14.25 -9.37 -1.64
N GLY A 360 -13.33 -10.00 -2.39
CA GLY A 360 -13.43 -11.42 -2.76
C GLY A 360 -12.53 -12.28 -1.88
N ASP A 361 -12.97 -13.47 -1.46
CA ASP A 361 -12.25 -14.35 -0.51
C ASP A 361 -10.75 -14.52 -0.81
N SER A 362 -10.42 -14.92 -2.04
CA SER A 362 -9.06 -15.24 -2.45
C SER A 362 -8.19 -13.98 -2.65
N ALA A 363 -8.80 -12.83 -2.91
CA ALA A 363 -8.09 -11.55 -2.99
C ALA A 363 -7.86 -10.94 -1.60
N PHE A 364 -8.83 -11.07 -0.69
CA PHE A 364 -8.79 -10.52 0.67
C PHE A 364 -7.58 -11.01 1.46
N ILE A 365 -7.30 -12.32 1.38
CA ILE A 365 -6.15 -12.98 2.02
C ILE A 365 -4.86 -12.92 1.17
N GLY A 366 -4.99 -12.77 -0.15
CA GLY A 366 -3.89 -12.94 -1.10
C GLY A 366 -3.12 -11.67 -1.46
N LEU A 367 -3.71 -10.48 -1.30
CA LEU A 367 -3.08 -9.21 -1.72
C LEU A 367 -2.59 -8.38 -0.52
N GLY A 368 -1.28 -8.07 -0.52
CA GLY A 368 -0.58 -7.42 0.59
C GLY A 368 -1.12 -6.05 1.00
N VAL A 369 -1.74 -5.32 0.07
CA VAL A 369 -2.38 -4.02 0.35
C VAL A 369 -3.42 -4.10 1.48
N ASN A 370 -4.07 -5.24 1.70
CA ASN A 370 -5.01 -5.42 2.81
C ASN A 370 -4.33 -5.53 4.18
N GLN A 371 -3.14 -6.13 4.25
CA GLN A 371 -2.32 -6.12 5.46
C GLN A 371 -1.95 -4.68 5.83
N ALA A 372 -1.57 -3.88 4.84
CA ALA A 372 -1.27 -2.47 5.04
C ALA A 372 -2.52 -1.66 5.41
N ASN A 373 -3.67 -1.89 4.77
CA ASN A 373 -4.93 -1.21 5.10
C ASN A 373 -5.38 -1.49 6.55
N PHE A 374 -5.31 -2.75 7.01
CA PHE A 374 -5.56 -3.07 8.41
C PHE A 374 -4.53 -2.41 9.34
N ASN A 375 -3.24 -2.40 8.99
CA ASN A 375 -2.23 -1.69 9.79
C ASN A 375 -2.52 -0.18 9.89
N LEU A 376 -3.05 0.45 8.84
CA LEU A 376 -3.42 1.87 8.84
C LEU A 376 -4.62 2.18 9.76
N SER A 377 -5.60 1.28 9.90
CA SER A 377 -6.94 1.60 10.42
C SER A 377 -6.97 2.17 11.85
N ARG A 378 -5.95 1.87 12.67
CA ARG A 378 -5.81 2.39 14.05
C ARG A 378 -4.70 3.44 14.24
N THR A 379 -3.97 3.79 13.18
CA THR A 379 -2.85 4.77 13.28
C THR A 379 -3.35 6.22 13.25
N ARG A 380 -2.72 7.11 14.04
CA ARG A 380 -3.20 8.49 14.29
C ARG A 380 -3.50 9.32 13.02
N GLY A 381 -2.66 9.19 12.00
CA GLY A 381 -2.72 9.96 10.76
C GLY A 381 -3.71 9.44 9.72
N TYR A 382 -4.15 8.19 9.87
CA TYR A 382 -4.88 7.47 8.82
C TYR A 382 -6.21 6.84 9.29
N THR A 383 -6.41 6.67 10.60
CA THR A 383 -7.63 6.07 11.15
C THR A 383 -8.89 6.84 10.73
N THR A 384 -9.89 6.09 10.26
CA THR A 384 -11.22 6.53 9.84
C THR A 384 -12.30 6.20 10.89
N GLY A 385 -11.90 5.75 12.09
CA GLY A 385 -12.84 5.32 13.14
C GLY A 385 -13.38 3.89 12.92
N GLY A 386 -12.67 3.06 12.17
CA GLY A 386 -13.01 1.67 11.92
C GLY A 386 -13.90 1.46 10.70
N THR A 387 -13.66 0.37 9.97
CA THR A 387 -14.30 0.03 8.68
C THR A 387 -15.16 -1.22 8.76
N VAL A 388 -16.28 -1.23 8.04
CA VAL A 388 -17.12 -2.43 7.88
C VAL A 388 -16.70 -3.15 6.60
N HIS A 389 -16.13 -4.35 6.76
CA HIS A 389 -15.66 -5.19 5.66
C HIS A 389 -16.69 -6.28 5.35
N ILE A 390 -17.04 -6.46 4.09
CA ILE A 390 -17.93 -7.54 3.61
C ILE A 390 -17.15 -8.39 2.62
N VAL A 391 -16.77 -9.61 2.99
CA VAL A 391 -16.11 -10.56 2.09
C VAL A 391 -17.18 -11.41 1.41
N ILE A 392 -17.31 -11.30 0.09
CA ILE A 392 -18.17 -12.18 -0.73
C ILE A 392 -17.42 -13.49 -0.96
N ASN A 393 -17.44 -14.34 0.06
CA ASN A 393 -16.72 -15.61 0.10
C ASN A 393 -17.49 -16.69 -0.65
N ASN A 394 -17.41 -16.60 -1.98
CA ASN A 394 -18.06 -17.50 -2.92
C ASN A 394 -17.31 -18.84 -3.08
N GLN A 395 -16.25 -19.04 -2.29
CA GLN A 395 -15.44 -20.25 -2.16
C GLN A 395 -14.61 -20.62 -3.40
N ILE A 396 -14.41 -19.70 -4.36
CA ILE A 396 -13.65 -19.93 -5.59
C ILE A 396 -12.99 -18.68 -6.21
N GLY A 397 -11.67 -18.58 -6.05
CA GLY A 397 -10.82 -17.60 -6.73
C GLY A 397 -10.59 -17.96 -8.20
N PHE A 398 -11.39 -17.40 -9.11
CA PHE A 398 -11.38 -17.72 -10.56
C PHE A 398 -11.68 -19.21 -10.83
N THR A 399 -10.65 -20.05 -10.96
CA THR A 399 -10.68 -21.53 -11.10
C THR A 399 -10.02 -22.26 -9.93
N THR A 400 -9.66 -21.56 -8.85
CA THR A 400 -8.97 -22.14 -7.68
C THR A 400 -9.91 -22.16 -6.49
N SER A 401 -10.29 -23.36 -6.06
CA SER A 401 -11.24 -23.58 -4.93
C SER A 401 -10.66 -24.45 -3.82
N ASP A 402 -9.49 -25.05 -3.99
CA ASP A 402 -8.84 -25.77 -2.89
C ASP A 402 -8.29 -24.74 -1.89
N THR A 403 -8.59 -24.94 -0.60
CA THR A 403 -8.10 -24.02 0.43
C THR A 403 -6.58 -24.05 0.55
N ARG A 404 -5.92 -25.15 0.16
CA ARG A 404 -4.46 -25.32 0.19
C ARG A 404 -3.75 -24.49 -0.88
N ASP A 405 -4.42 -24.21 -1.98
CA ASP A 405 -3.88 -23.44 -3.11
C ASP A 405 -4.18 -21.94 -2.99
N THR A 406 -5.20 -21.58 -2.19
CA THR A 406 -5.66 -20.19 -2.02
C THR A 406 -5.16 -19.51 -0.73
N ARG A 407 -4.78 -20.26 0.31
CA ARG A 407 -4.35 -19.68 1.61
C ARG A 407 -3.63 -20.68 2.52
N SER A 408 -2.79 -20.16 3.40
CA SER A 408 -2.14 -20.92 4.49
C SER A 408 -2.94 -20.92 5.80
N SER A 409 -4.21 -20.50 5.77
CA SER A 409 -5.04 -20.18 6.94
C SER A 409 -6.40 -20.90 6.92
N VAL A 410 -7.14 -20.84 8.03
CA VAL A 410 -8.40 -21.58 8.23
C VAL A 410 -9.54 -20.95 7.40
N TYR A 411 -9.60 -19.62 7.39
CA TYR A 411 -10.54 -18.76 6.69
C TYR A 411 -9.79 -17.74 5.82
N CYS A 412 -10.45 -17.20 4.79
CA CYS A 412 -9.92 -16.05 4.07
C CYS A 412 -9.84 -14.79 4.95
N THR A 413 -10.67 -14.69 5.98
CA THR A 413 -10.73 -13.54 6.88
C THR A 413 -9.68 -13.52 7.99
N ASP A 414 -8.84 -14.55 8.12
CA ASP A 414 -7.80 -14.66 9.16
C ASP A 414 -6.83 -13.47 9.20
N ILE A 415 -6.61 -12.78 8.06
CA ILE A 415 -5.80 -11.56 7.97
C ILE A 415 -6.25 -10.47 8.96
N ALA A 416 -7.56 -10.31 9.19
CA ALA A 416 -8.11 -9.27 10.05
C ALA A 416 -7.80 -9.46 11.55
N LYS A 417 -7.35 -10.67 11.95
CA LYS A 417 -6.91 -10.96 13.31
C LYS A 417 -5.65 -10.17 13.70
N MET A 418 -4.90 -9.61 12.74
CA MET A 418 -3.71 -8.78 12.99
C MET A 418 -4.00 -7.48 13.76
N VAL A 419 -5.24 -6.99 13.78
CA VAL A 419 -5.66 -5.76 14.50
C VAL A 419 -6.76 -6.01 15.55
N ASP A 420 -6.94 -7.27 15.97
CA ASP A 420 -8.04 -7.69 16.85
C ASP A 420 -9.43 -7.31 16.29
N ALA A 421 -9.66 -7.40 14.97
CA ALA A 421 -11.01 -7.25 14.43
C ALA A 421 -11.85 -8.50 14.75
N PRO A 422 -13.14 -8.36 15.11
CA PRO A 422 -14.08 -9.47 15.17
C PRO A 422 -14.47 -9.92 13.76
N ILE A 423 -14.71 -11.22 13.61
CA ILE A 423 -15.11 -11.83 12.35
C ILE A 423 -16.44 -12.56 12.57
N PHE A 424 -17.43 -12.23 11.75
CA PHE A 424 -18.75 -12.83 11.73
C PHE A 424 -18.91 -13.61 10.43
N HIS A 425 -18.74 -14.93 10.50
CA HIS A 425 -19.04 -15.82 9.39
C HIS A 425 -20.54 -16.04 9.32
N VAL A 426 -21.15 -15.87 8.14
CA VAL A 426 -22.59 -15.96 7.98
C VAL A 426 -22.97 -16.72 6.72
N ASN A 427 -23.97 -17.59 6.84
CA ASN A 427 -24.51 -18.35 5.74
C ASN A 427 -25.24 -17.41 4.75
N GLY A 428 -24.78 -17.38 3.50
CA GLY A 428 -25.36 -16.53 2.45
C GLY A 428 -26.83 -16.83 2.14
N ASP A 429 -27.32 -18.05 2.44
CA ASP A 429 -28.71 -18.45 2.22
C ASP A 429 -29.69 -18.04 3.33
N ASP A 430 -29.22 -17.40 4.42
CA ASP A 430 -30.10 -16.74 5.39
C ASP A 430 -29.93 -15.21 5.38
N PRO A 431 -30.65 -14.50 4.49
CA PRO A 431 -30.66 -13.03 4.43
C PRO A 431 -30.95 -12.34 5.77
N GLU A 432 -31.68 -12.98 6.69
CA GLU A 432 -31.91 -12.41 8.03
C GLU A 432 -30.66 -12.52 8.91
N ALA A 433 -29.92 -13.63 8.84
CA ALA A 433 -28.65 -13.75 9.53
C ALA A 433 -27.64 -12.71 9.02
N VAL A 434 -27.60 -12.48 7.70
CA VAL A 434 -26.73 -11.46 7.06
C VAL A 434 -27.09 -10.05 7.56
N CYS A 435 -28.35 -9.65 7.53
CA CYS A 435 -28.77 -8.34 8.04
C CYS A 435 -28.50 -8.17 9.55
N TYR A 436 -28.62 -9.25 10.35
CA TYR A 436 -28.34 -9.24 11.79
C TYR A 436 -26.84 -9.06 12.08
N VAL A 437 -25.93 -9.77 11.40
CA VAL A 437 -24.47 -9.56 11.61
C VAL A 437 -23.99 -8.20 11.07
N ILE A 438 -24.65 -7.65 10.05
CA ILE A 438 -24.41 -6.27 9.59
C ILE A 438 -24.77 -5.25 10.69
N GLN A 439 -25.88 -5.42 11.41
CA GLN A 439 -26.20 -4.56 12.55
C GLN A 439 -25.18 -4.73 13.68
N ALA A 440 -24.76 -5.96 13.99
CA ALA A 440 -23.72 -6.21 15.00
C ALA A 440 -22.38 -5.54 14.63
N ALA A 441 -21.99 -5.56 13.35
CA ALA A 441 -20.79 -4.86 12.86
C ALA A 441 -20.91 -3.33 12.94
N LEU A 442 -22.07 -2.76 12.58
CA LEU A 442 -22.36 -1.33 12.76
C LEU A 442 -22.29 -0.92 14.24
N ASP A 443 -23.00 -1.64 15.12
CA ASP A 443 -23.04 -1.34 16.55
C ASP A 443 -21.64 -1.47 17.17
N TYR A 444 -20.83 -2.45 16.73
CA TYR A 444 -19.44 -2.65 17.18
C TYR A 444 -18.52 -1.51 16.71
N ARG A 445 -18.53 -1.18 15.40
CA ARG A 445 -17.74 -0.07 14.83
C ARG A 445 -18.09 1.24 15.52
N LYS A 446 -19.37 1.51 15.74
CA LYS A 446 -19.85 2.66 16.51
C LYS A 446 -19.23 2.69 17.92
N THR A 447 -19.34 1.58 18.66
CA THR A 447 -18.92 1.48 20.07
C THR A 447 -17.41 1.60 20.26
N PHE A 448 -16.61 0.91 19.43
CA PHE A 448 -15.17 0.74 19.65
C PHE A 448 -14.28 1.49 18.65
N GLN A 449 -14.85 2.09 17.61
CA GLN A 449 -14.12 2.79 16.53
C GLN A 449 -13.03 1.91 15.89
N LYS A 450 -13.33 0.61 15.72
CA LYS A 450 -12.48 -0.45 15.17
C LYS A 450 -13.18 -1.13 13.99
N ASP A 451 -12.38 -1.75 13.14
CA ASP A 451 -12.86 -2.55 12.01
C ASP A 451 -13.68 -3.75 12.48
N ALA A 452 -14.63 -4.18 11.65
CA ALA A 452 -15.40 -5.41 11.82
C ALA A 452 -15.59 -6.11 10.47
N VAL A 453 -15.48 -7.45 10.44
CA VAL A 453 -15.49 -8.22 9.20
C VAL A 453 -16.66 -9.20 9.15
N ILE A 454 -17.43 -9.14 8.08
CA ILE A 454 -18.45 -10.13 7.73
C ILE A 454 -17.86 -11.06 6.66
N ASP A 455 -17.72 -12.34 6.98
CA ASP A 455 -17.40 -13.40 6.02
C ASP A 455 -18.72 -13.99 5.50
N LEU A 456 -19.23 -13.43 4.40
CA LEU A 456 -20.49 -13.87 3.78
C LEU A 456 -20.18 -15.09 2.91
N VAL A 457 -20.32 -16.27 3.51
CA VAL A 457 -20.03 -17.55 2.87
C VAL A 457 -21.18 -17.89 1.92
N CYS A 458 -20.86 -17.93 0.64
CA CYS A 458 -21.80 -17.99 -0.47
C CYS A 458 -21.29 -18.94 -1.56
N PHE A 459 -21.89 -18.88 -2.75
CA PHE A 459 -21.41 -19.61 -3.93
C PHE A 459 -21.52 -18.74 -5.19
N ARG A 460 -20.83 -19.15 -6.26
CA ARG A 460 -20.89 -18.47 -7.56
C ARG A 460 -21.75 -19.31 -8.51
N LYS A 461 -22.98 -18.87 -8.86
CA LYS A 461 -23.91 -19.70 -9.67
C LYS A 461 -23.38 -20.02 -11.08
N LEU A 462 -22.54 -19.14 -11.63
CA LEU A 462 -22.00 -19.20 -13.00
C LEU A 462 -20.45 -19.27 -12.99
N GLY A 463 -19.84 -19.33 -14.18
CA GLY A 463 -18.40 -19.14 -14.37
C GLY A 463 -17.87 -17.82 -13.76
N HIS A 464 -16.55 -17.65 -13.74
CA HIS A 464 -15.96 -16.41 -13.22
C HIS A 464 -16.47 -15.19 -13.99
N ASN A 465 -16.62 -15.37 -15.31
CA ASN A 465 -17.29 -14.48 -16.26
C ASN A 465 -18.26 -15.29 -17.14
N GLU A 466 -19.05 -14.61 -17.94
CA GLU A 466 -20.21 -15.17 -18.65
C GLU A 466 -19.88 -16.11 -19.84
N GLY A 467 -18.60 -16.26 -20.22
CA GLY A 467 -18.11 -17.24 -21.20
C GLY A 467 -17.21 -18.34 -20.63
N ASP A 468 -17.14 -18.46 -19.30
CA ASP A 468 -16.30 -19.44 -18.59
C ASP A 468 -17.11 -20.69 -18.18
N ASP A 469 -16.58 -21.89 -18.43
CA ASP A 469 -17.15 -23.16 -17.95
C ASP A 469 -16.37 -23.67 -16.72
N PRO A 470 -16.86 -23.42 -15.51
CA PRO A 470 -16.17 -23.82 -14.28
C PRO A 470 -16.33 -25.31 -13.96
N THR A 471 -17.09 -26.08 -14.74
CA THR A 471 -17.18 -27.54 -14.54
C THR A 471 -15.89 -28.25 -14.94
N LEU A 472 -15.05 -27.61 -15.77
CA LEU A 472 -13.72 -28.09 -16.17
C LEU A 472 -12.76 -28.25 -14.97
N THR A 473 -12.87 -27.37 -13.96
CA THR A 473 -11.99 -27.34 -12.78
C THR A 473 -12.71 -27.62 -11.46
N GLN A 474 -14.01 -27.31 -11.35
CA GLN A 474 -14.82 -27.51 -10.13
C GLN A 474 -16.08 -28.40 -10.35
N PRO A 475 -15.98 -29.59 -10.97
CA PRO A 475 -17.14 -30.42 -11.32
C PRO A 475 -17.97 -30.93 -10.13
N LEU A 476 -17.41 -30.98 -8.91
CA LEU A 476 -18.16 -31.34 -7.70
C LEU A 476 -18.95 -30.15 -7.14
N MET A 477 -18.32 -28.97 -7.09
CA MET A 477 -18.95 -27.74 -6.59
C MET A 477 -20.11 -27.32 -7.49
N TYR A 478 -19.91 -27.32 -8.82
CA TYR A 478 -20.95 -26.92 -9.74
C TYR A 478 -22.08 -27.95 -9.86
N ARG A 479 -21.85 -29.21 -9.46
CA ARG A 479 -22.92 -30.21 -9.26
C ARG A 479 -23.80 -29.89 -8.06
N ALA A 480 -23.22 -29.46 -6.93
CA ALA A 480 -23.99 -28.99 -5.78
C ALA A 480 -24.77 -27.71 -6.13
N ILE A 481 -24.11 -26.73 -6.76
CA ILE A 481 -24.72 -25.48 -7.24
C ILE A 481 -25.85 -25.72 -8.25
N ALA A 482 -25.77 -26.76 -9.09
CA ALA A 482 -26.83 -27.15 -10.02
C ALA A 482 -28.04 -27.79 -9.33
N GLN A 483 -27.82 -28.51 -8.22
CA GLN A 483 -28.89 -29.04 -7.36
C GLN A 483 -29.48 -27.96 -6.43
N HIS A 484 -28.72 -26.89 -6.16
CA HIS A 484 -29.13 -25.85 -5.22
C HIS A 484 -30.18 -24.88 -5.81
N LYS A 485 -31.26 -24.65 -5.05
CA LYS A 485 -32.43 -23.83 -5.44
C LYS A 485 -32.09 -22.37 -5.75
N GLY A 486 -31.07 -21.83 -5.08
CA GLY A 486 -30.72 -20.41 -5.11
C GLY A 486 -31.35 -19.63 -3.94
N THR A 487 -30.59 -18.68 -3.40
CA THR A 487 -30.86 -17.93 -2.17
C THR A 487 -32.25 -17.30 -2.12
N ARG A 488 -32.70 -16.69 -3.23
CA ARG A 488 -34.05 -16.10 -3.35
C ARG A 488 -35.17 -17.12 -3.13
N ALA A 489 -35.01 -18.34 -3.66
CA ALA A 489 -36.00 -19.40 -3.54
C ALA A 489 -35.99 -20.04 -2.14
N VAL A 490 -34.80 -20.25 -1.56
CA VAL A 490 -34.66 -20.74 -0.17
C VAL A 490 -35.33 -19.78 0.82
N TYR A 491 -35.11 -18.47 0.66
CA TYR A 491 -35.72 -17.48 1.55
C TYR A 491 -37.23 -17.31 1.32
N ALA A 492 -37.71 -17.40 0.06
CA ALA A 492 -39.15 -17.42 -0.22
C ALA A 492 -39.85 -18.63 0.41
N ASP A 493 -39.28 -19.83 0.29
CA ASP A 493 -39.83 -21.05 0.92
C ASP A 493 -39.90 -20.93 2.46
N LYS A 494 -38.86 -20.36 3.09
CA LYS A 494 -38.84 -20.05 4.53
C LYS A 494 -40.01 -19.12 4.91
N LEU A 495 -40.19 -18.01 4.20
CA LEU A 495 -41.26 -17.05 4.50
C LEU A 495 -42.68 -17.57 4.18
N ILE A 496 -42.83 -18.51 3.23
CA ILE A 496 -44.09 -19.21 2.98
C ILE A 496 -44.40 -20.17 4.13
N ALA A 497 -43.42 -20.93 4.62
CA ALA A 497 -43.59 -21.80 5.78
C ALA A 497 -43.89 -21.02 7.09
N GLU A 498 -43.34 -19.82 7.24
CA GLU A 498 -43.66 -18.88 8.32
C GLU A 498 -45.03 -18.16 8.13
N ASN A 499 -45.73 -18.38 7.01
CA ASN A 499 -46.99 -17.69 6.62
C ASN A 499 -46.85 -16.16 6.49
N VAL A 500 -45.64 -15.67 6.19
CA VAL A 500 -45.30 -14.24 6.01
C VAL A 500 -45.66 -13.76 4.60
N ILE A 501 -45.62 -14.65 3.61
CA ILE A 501 -46.06 -14.43 2.21
C ILE A 501 -46.69 -15.70 1.63
N THR A 502 -47.35 -15.58 0.48
CA THR A 502 -47.76 -16.70 -0.37
C THR A 502 -46.79 -16.88 -1.55
N ALA A 503 -46.86 -18.03 -2.23
CA ALA A 503 -46.11 -18.25 -3.48
C ALA A 503 -46.46 -17.21 -4.57
N ALA A 504 -47.71 -16.76 -4.64
CA ALA A 504 -48.15 -15.74 -5.59
C ALA A 504 -47.50 -14.37 -5.29
N ASP A 505 -47.33 -14.00 -4.02
CA ASP A 505 -46.63 -12.76 -3.65
C ASP A 505 -45.17 -12.80 -4.08
N ALA A 506 -44.50 -13.95 -3.90
CA ALA A 506 -43.11 -14.13 -4.33
C ALA A 506 -42.97 -13.95 -5.84
N ASP A 507 -43.80 -14.61 -6.65
CA ASP A 507 -43.75 -14.52 -8.11
C ASP A 507 -44.16 -13.13 -8.64
N ASN A 508 -45.10 -12.45 -7.97
CA ASN A 508 -45.44 -11.06 -8.25
C ASN A 508 -44.22 -10.14 -8.12
N TYR A 509 -43.40 -10.26 -7.06
CA TYR A 509 -42.18 -9.43 -6.92
C TYR A 509 -41.19 -9.59 -8.08
N VAL A 510 -41.05 -10.80 -8.66
CA VAL A 510 -40.22 -11.03 -9.85
C VAL A 510 -40.82 -10.35 -11.07
N GLN A 511 -42.13 -10.48 -11.28
CA GLN A 511 -42.79 -9.90 -12.45
C GLN A 511 -42.88 -8.37 -12.37
N GLU A 512 -43.10 -7.78 -11.20
CA GLU A 512 -43.03 -6.33 -10.96
C GLU A 512 -41.65 -5.79 -11.30
N TYR A 513 -40.58 -6.43 -10.81
CA TYR A 513 -39.21 -6.01 -11.09
C TYR A 513 -38.83 -6.16 -12.56
N ARG A 514 -39.21 -7.27 -13.20
CA ARG A 514 -39.04 -7.45 -14.66
C ARG A 514 -39.79 -6.38 -15.47
N ASN A 515 -41.03 -6.07 -15.11
CA ASN A 515 -41.83 -5.05 -15.76
C ASN A 515 -41.22 -3.63 -15.63
N ALA A 516 -40.48 -3.35 -14.55
CA ALA A 516 -39.74 -2.10 -14.41
C ALA A 516 -38.48 -2.08 -15.29
N LEU A 517 -37.69 -3.17 -15.31
CA LEU A 517 -36.53 -3.31 -16.19
C LEU A 517 -36.89 -3.19 -17.67
N ASP A 518 -38.01 -3.79 -18.12
CA ASP A 518 -38.44 -3.70 -19.52
C ASP A 518 -38.84 -2.27 -19.95
N LYS A 519 -39.08 -1.35 -18.99
CA LYS A 519 -39.25 0.09 -19.25
C LYS A 519 -37.96 0.90 -19.04
N GLY A 520 -36.92 0.31 -18.46
CA GLY A 520 -35.70 1.01 -18.02
C GLY A 520 -35.83 1.74 -16.67
N GLU A 521 -36.87 1.43 -15.89
CA GLU A 521 -37.25 2.09 -14.63
C GLU A 521 -36.86 1.27 -13.38
N HIS A 522 -36.82 1.90 -12.20
CA HIS A 522 -36.74 1.20 -10.91
C HIS A 522 -38.15 0.89 -10.37
N VAL A 523 -38.31 -0.21 -9.63
CA VAL A 523 -39.56 -0.50 -8.88
C VAL A 523 -39.75 0.48 -7.73
N GLU A 524 -38.68 0.75 -6.98
CA GLU A 524 -38.69 1.65 -5.82
C GLU A 524 -37.66 2.76 -6.07
N GLN A 525 -38.14 4.00 -6.21
CA GLN A 525 -37.26 5.17 -6.39
C GLN A 525 -36.72 5.62 -5.03
N THR A 526 -35.60 5.03 -4.61
CA THR A 526 -34.91 5.35 -3.35
C THR A 526 -33.99 6.57 -3.46
N ARG A 527 -33.57 6.93 -4.67
CA ARG A 527 -32.68 8.07 -4.93
C ARG A 527 -33.44 9.39 -4.90
N LEU A 528 -32.90 10.36 -4.17
CA LEU A 528 -33.33 11.75 -4.17
C LEU A 528 -32.73 12.47 -5.39
N THR A 529 -33.57 13.18 -6.15
CA THR A 529 -33.14 14.03 -7.28
C THR A 529 -33.00 15.50 -6.88
N ASP A 530 -33.86 15.95 -5.97
CA ASP A 530 -34.07 17.37 -5.64
C ASP A 530 -33.39 17.72 -4.29
N TYR A 531 -32.32 16.99 -3.95
CA TYR A 531 -31.54 17.14 -2.73
C TYR A 531 -30.07 17.35 -3.07
N GLU A 532 -29.41 18.30 -2.40
CA GLU A 532 -27.97 18.48 -2.51
C GLU A 532 -27.31 18.22 -1.15
N SER A 533 -26.38 17.27 -1.10
CA SER A 533 -25.60 17.00 0.11
C SER A 533 -24.83 18.25 0.57
N LYS A 534 -25.10 18.67 1.81
CA LYS A 534 -24.47 19.81 2.52
C LYS A 534 -22.94 19.82 2.46
N HIS A 535 -22.31 18.66 2.28
CA HIS A 535 -20.86 18.48 2.29
C HIS A 535 -20.28 18.10 0.90
N ARG A 536 -21.04 18.30 -0.18
CA ARG A 536 -20.60 18.10 -1.57
C ARG A 536 -19.39 18.98 -1.89
N VAL A 537 -18.36 18.38 -2.51
CA VAL A 537 -17.20 19.12 -3.03
C VAL A 537 -17.58 19.78 -4.34
N ASP A 538 -17.39 21.10 -4.45
CA ASP A 538 -17.48 21.79 -5.73
C ASP A 538 -16.17 21.63 -6.51
N TRP A 539 -16.26 20.98 -7.67
CA TRP A 539 -15.16 20.81 -8.62
C TRP A 539 -15.21 21.80 -9.78
N SER A 540 -16.23 22.67 -9.86
CA SER A 540 -16.41 23.62 -10.98
C SER A 540 -15.19 24.52 -11.19
N LYS A 541 -14.57 24.98 -10.09
CA LYS A 541 -13.31 25.74 -10.09
C LYS A 541 -12.16 25.03 -10.81
N TYR A 542 -12.14 23.70 -10.85
CA TYR A 542 -11.00 22.90 -11.31
C TYR A 542 -11.17 22.30 -12.71
N ASN A 543 -12.33 22.51 -13.35
CA ASN A 543 -12.63 21.97 -14.67
C ASN A 543 -12.12 22.92 -15.78
N GLY A 544 -11.17 22.44 -16.60
CA GLY A 544 -10.75 23.12 -17.83
C GLY A 544 -9.62 24.15 -17.72
N GLY A 545 -8.89 24.20 -16.59
CA GLY A 545 -7.68 25.03 -16.47
C GLY A 545 -6.51 24.52 -17.32
N ASP A 546 -5.71 25.42 -17.89
CA ASP A 546 -4.42 25.12 -18.55
C ASP A 546 -3.31 25.00 -17.48
N TRP A 547 -2.34 24.11 -17.68
CA TRP A 547 -1.15 24.05 -16.82
C TRP A 547 -0.34 25.36 -16.84
N ARG A 548 -0.44 26.13 -17.94
CA ARG A 548 0.16 27.46 -18.15
C ARG A 548 -0.57 28.62 -17.44
N GLU A 549 -1.62 28.36 -16.67
CA GLU A 549 -2.28 29.35 -15.82
C GLU A 549 -1.25 30.13 -14.99
N GLN A 550 -1.14 31.43 -15.28
CA GLN A 550 -0.16 32.31 -14.66
C GLN A 550 -0.57 32.62 -13.23
N VAL A 551 0.29 32.22 -12.29
CA VAL A 551 0.10 32.44 -10.86
C VAL A 551 1.34 33.11 -10.30
N GLU A 552 1.16 34.31 -9.76
CA GLU A 552 2.14 34.91 -8.87
C GLU A 552 2.19 34.10 -7.57
N SER A 553 3.39 33.72 -7.14
CA SER A 553 3.58 32.89 -5.95
C SER A 553 4.60 33.43 -4.98
N GLY A 554 5.20 34.59 -5.24
CA GLY A 554 5.95 35.38 -4.27
C GLY A 554 5.14 35.79 -3.02
N LEU A 555 5.81 36.47 -2.10
CA LEU A 555 5.26 37.04 -0.86
C LEU A 555 5.95 38.37 -0.51
N PRO A 556 5.28 39.31 0.17
CA PRO A 556 5.95 40.49 0.73
C PRO A 556 7.09 40.09 1.67
N ALA A 557 8.23 40.79 1.62
CA ALA A 557 9.37 40.51 2.50
C ALA A 557 9.00 40.57 4.00
N ALA A 558 8.11 41.50 4.35
CA ALA A 558 7.55 41.62 5.70
C ALA A 558 6.72 40.41 6.13
N ASP A 559 6.04 39.74 5.19
CA ASP A 559 5.31 38.50 5.49
C ASP A 559 6.24 37.30 5.64
N ILE A 560 7.31 37.21 4.84
CA ILE A 560 8.34 36.17 5.02
C ILE A 560 8.98 36.29 6.43
N ALA A 561 9.34 37.51 6.84
CA ALA A 561 9.83 37.78 8.19
C ALA A 561 8.80 37.42 9.28
N ARG A 562 7.55 37.89 9.16
CA ARG A 562 6.45 37.61 10.10
C ARG A 562 6.14 36.12 10.24
N LEU A 563 6.16 35.36 9.14
CA LEU A 563 5.96 33.91 9.13
C LEU A 563 7.14 33.20 9.80
N ALA A 564 8.38 33.61 9.49
CA ALA A 564 9.57 33.04 10.10
C ALA A 564 9.62 33.30 11.60
N ASP A 565 9.36 34.51 12.06
CA ASP A 565 9.25 34.85 13.49
C ASP A 565 8.20 33.98 14.20
N LYS A 566 7.14 33.55 13.51
CA LYS A 566 6.14 32.61 14.04
C LYS A 566 6.64 31.17 14.07
N PHE A 567 7.04 30.56 12.94
CA PHE A 567 7.43 29.14 12.94
C PHE A 567 8.80 28.86 13.60
N THR A 568 9.56 29.90 13.97
CA THR A 568 10.78 29.80 14.78
C THR A 568 10.58 30.14 16.26
N GLN A 569 9.33 30.33 16.70
CA GLN A 569 8.96 30.31 18.12
C GLN A 569 9.00 28.88 18.67
N VAL A 570 9.30 28.78 19.96
CA VAL A 570 9.54 27.54 20.70
C VAL A 570 8.88 27.71 22.07
N PRO A 571 8.13 26.73 22.59
CA PRO A 571 7.46 26.87 23.88
C PRO A 571 8.46 27.08 25.03
N GLU A 572 8.02 27.75 26.09
CA GLU A 572 8.81 27.90 27.31
C GLU A 572 9.18 26.52 27.89
N ASN A 573 10.40 26.39 28.40
CA ASN A 573 10.97 25.16 28.97
C ASN A 573 11.14 23.97 27.99
N PHE A 574 10.84 24.14 26.70
CA PHE A 574 11.00 23.10 25.67
C PHE A 574 12.50 22.84 25.36
N GLY A 575 12.96 21.61 25.56
CA GLY A 575 14.32 21.19 25.30
C GLY A 575 14.56 20.94 23.81
N LEU A 576 15.25 21.84 23.12
CA LEU A 576 15.66 21.61 21.74
C LEU A 576 17.01 20.91 21.61
N HIS A 577 17.04 19.87 20.77
CA HIS A 577 18.29 19.28 20.28
C HIS A 577 19.14 20.31 19.51
N ASN A 578 20.48 20.20 19.59
CA ASN A 578 21.40 21.21 19.06
C ASN A 578 21.29 21.41 17.54
N THR A 579 20.97 20.36 16.77
CA THR A 579 20.69 20.50 15.32
C THR A 579 19.46 21.37 15.07
N ALA A 580 18.39 21.17 15.83
CA ALA A 580 17.15 21.95 15.69
C ALA A 580 17.35 23.41 16.09
N LYS A 581 18.08 23.68 17.20
CA LYS A 581 18.50 25.04 17.59
C LYS A 581 19.22 25.78 16.44
N ARG A 582 20.17 25.10 15.78
CA ARG A 582 20.91 25.67 14.65
C ARG A 582 20.01 25.95 13.44
N VAL A 583 19.16 24.99 13.04
CA VAL A 583 18.22 25.17 11.92
C VAL A 583 17.25 26.33 12.20
N ILE A 584 16.73 26.43 13.42
CA ILE A 584 15.82 27.51 13.85
C ILE A 584 16.51 28.88 13.77
N GLN A 585 17.78 28.99 14.18
CA GLN A 585 18.52 30.25 14.02
C GLN A 585 18.78 30.57 12.55
N GLN A 586 19.28 29.61 11.76
CA GLN A 586 19.54 29.81 10.34
C GLN A 586 18.29 30.27 9.58
N ARG A 587 17.10 29.77 9.92
CA ARG A 587 15.83 30.23 9.34
C ARG A 587 15.49 31.70 9.67
N LYS A 588 15.88 32.21 10.84
CA LYS A 588 15.77 33.65 11.16
C LYS A 588 16.75 34.47 10.33
N ASP A 589 18.00 34.03 10.25
CA ASP A 589 19.07 34.69 9.49
C ASP A 589 18.70 34.77 7.99
N MET A 590 18.10 33.71 7.44
CA MET A 590 17.53 33.66 6.09
C MET A 590 16.37 34.64 5.88
N ALA A 591 15.39 34.65 6.77
CA ALA A 591 14.23 35.55 6.67
C ALA A 591 14.61 37.03 6.81
N ALA A 592 15.71 37.32 7.52
CA ALA A 592 16.30 38.65 7.63
C ALA A 592 17.23 39.02 6.45
N GLY A 593 17.35 38.19 5.42
CA GLY A 593 18.22 38.42 4.25
C GLY A 593 19.73 38.33 4.54
N GLN A 594 20.12 37.81 5.72
CA GLN A 594 21.53 37.69 6.13
C GLN A 594 22.18 36.41 5.55
N GLN A 595 21.36 35.44 5.12
CA GLN A 595 21.78 34.23 4.45
C GLN A 595 20.80 33.91 3.30
N ASN A 596 21.28 33.30 2.21
CA ASN A 596 20.38 32.71 1.21
C ASN A 596 19.50 31.62 1.85
N ILE A 597 18.24 31.55 1.39
CA ILE A 597 17.23 30.57 1.80
C ILE A 597 17.60 29.19 1.26
N ASP A 598 17.61 28.18 2.14
CA ASP A 598 17.76 26.76 1.76
C ASP A 598 16.42 26.09 1.44
N TRP A 599 16.47 24.84 0.99
CA TRP A 599 15.29 24.06 0.60
C TRP A 599 14.33 23.79 1.77
N GLY A 600 14.84 23.52 2.96
CA GLY A 600 14.01 23.27 4.15
C GLY A 600 13.28 24.54 4.60
N MET A 601 13.92 25.71 4.46
CA MET A 601 13.29 27.00 4.68
C MET A 601 12.28 27.34 3.57
N ALA A 602 12.61 27.12 2.30
CA ALA A 602 11.72 27.35 1.15
C ALA A 602 10.41 26.54 1.27
N GLU A 603 10.51 25.24 1.60
CA GLU A 603 9.35 24.41 1.97
C GLU A 603 8.57 25.02 3.15
N THR A 604 9.26 25.40 4.23
CA THR A 604 8.61 25.90 5.45
C THR A 604 7.85 27.21 5.22
N ILE A 605 8.39 28.16 4.45
CA ILE A 605 7.69 29.41 4.10
C ILE A 605 6.47 29.12 3.20
N ALA A 606 6.59 28.17 2.26
CA ALA A 606 5.46 27.74 1.43
C ALA A 606 4.32 27.20 2.31
N TYR A 607 4.59 26.23 3.19
CA TYR A 607 3.57 25.68 4.09
C TYR A 607 3.00 26.73 5.05
N ALA A 608 3.85 27.55 5.67
CA ALA A 608 3.45 28.59 6.62
C ALA A 608 2.51 29.62 5.99
N SER A 609 2.84 30.11 4.79
CA SER A 609 2.01 31.07 4.06
C SER A 609 0.68 30.46 3.61
N MET A 610 0.68 29.18 3.23
CA MET A 610 -0.53 28.48 2.78
C MET A 610 -1.53 28.25 3.94
N VAL A 611 -1.08 27.73 5.08
CA VAL A 611 -1.99 27.49 6.22
C VAL A 611 -2.48 28.79 6.85
N THR A 612 -1.63 29.84 6.89
CA THR A 612 -2.04 31.19 7.33
C THR A 612 -3.11 31.78 6.42
N ASN A 613 -3.07 31.47 5.12
CA ASN A 613 -4.03 31.95 4.12
C ASN A 613 -5.18 30.94 3.86
N GLY A 614 -5.49 30.07 4.84
CA GLY A 614 -6.66 29.19 4.78
C GLY A 614 -6.54 27.98 3.83
N THR A 615 -5.35 27.66 3.33
CA THR A 615 -5.10 26.47 2.49
C THR A 615 -4.53 25.34 3.35
N PRO A 616 -5.24 24.21 3.55
CA PRO A 616 -4.74 23.10 4.35
C PRO A 616 -3.50 22.44 3.71
N VAL A 617 -2.61 21.91 4.54
CA VAL A 617 -1.41 21.18 4.10
C VAL A 617 -1.35 19.83 4.82
N ARG A 618 -1.29 18.74 4.06
CA ARG A 618 -1.11 17.37 4.54
C ARG A 618 0.15 16.78 3.91
N ILE A 619 1.12 16.42 4.75
CA ILE A 619 2.37 15.75 4.36
C ILE A 619 2.39 14.37 4.99
N SER A 620 2.70 13.35 4.20
CA SER A 620 2.53 11.95 4.57
C SER A 620 3.65 11.11 3.96
N GLY A 621 4.50 10.49 4.78
CA GLY A 621 5.67 9.78 4.29
C GLY A 621 6.59 9.32 5.41
N GLU A 622 7.56 8.49 5.10
CA GLU A 622 8.45 7.89 6.09
C GLU A 622 9.42 8.93 6.65
N ASP A 623 9.49 9.07 7.98
CA ASP A 623 10.28 10.10 8.68
C ASP A 623 9.96 11.57 8.28
N SER A 624 8.89 11.84 7.50
CA SER A 624 8.63 13.15 6.90
C SER A 624 8.47 14.32 7.87
N GLY A 625 8.14 14.07 9.15
CA GLY A 625 8.11 15.09 10.21
C GLY A 625 9.48 15.70 10.50
N ARG A 626 10.54 14.89 10.43
CA ARG A 626 11.95 15.33 10.42
C ARG A 626 12.42 15.67 8.99
N GLY A 627 11.92 14.90 8.02
CA GLY A 627 12.51 14.67 6.71
C GLY A 627 13.67 13.68 6.81
N THR A 628 13.75 12.73 5.87
CA THR A 628 14.82 11.70 5.80
C THR A 628 16.19 12.30 6.05
N PHE A 629 16.52 13.36 5.31
CA PHE A 629 17.82 14.03 5.30
C PHE A 629 17.96 15.11 6.40
N SER A 630 17.07 15.13 7.39
CA SER A 630 17.06 16.08 8.51
C SER A 630 17.12 17.55 8.06
N HIS A 631 16.31 17.90 7.06
CA HIS A 631 16.21 19.25 6.49
C HIS A 631 14.92 19.98 6.88
N ARG A 632 13.81 19.24 7.07
CA ARG A 632 12.47 19.83 7.25
C ARG A 632 12.19 20.25 8.70
N HIS A 633 12.40 19.36 9.67
CA HIS A 633 12.13 19.64 11.09
C HIS A 633 10.76 20.31 11.34
N ALA A 634 9.70 19.82 10.68
CA ALA A 634 8.33 20.32 10.91
C ALA A 634 7.78 19.87 12.27
N VAL A 635 8.21 18.68 12.74
CA VAL A 635 8.02 18.22 14.11
C VAL A 635 9.29 18.50 14.92
N LEU A 636 9.13 19.24 16.02
CA LEU A 636 10.15 19.41 17.05
C LEU A 636 9.83 18.46 18.20
N HIS A 637 10.86 17.79 18.73
CA HIS A 637 10.73 16.85 19.85
C HIS A 637 11.45 17.43 21.06
N ASP A 638 10.79 17.43 22.21
CA ASP A 638 11.32 17.92 23.47
C ASP A 638 12.33 16.93 24.06
N THR A 639 13.59 17.34 24.23
CA THR A 639 14.63 16.54 24.89
C THR A 639 14.39 16.37 26.39
N ASN A 640 13.49 17.15 26.98
CA ASN A 640 13.13 17.11 28.40
C ASN A 640 11.93 16.18 28.67
N ARG A 641 11.29 15.62 27.63
CA ARG A 641 10.04 14.87 27.74
C ARG A 641 10.16 13.63 28.62
N GLN A 642 9.19 13.42 29.50
CA GLN A 642 9.14 12.28 30.43
C GLN A 642 8.20 11.15 29.96
N GLN A 643 7.42 11.39 28.89
CA GLN A 643 6.48 10.44 28.28
C GLN A 643 6.82 10.25 26.80
N HIS A 644 6.61 9.05 26.27
CA HIS A 644 7.04 8.68 24.91
C HIS A 644 6.08 9.15 23.81
N ASP A 645 4.80 9.28 24.15
CA ASP A 645 3.68 9.72 23.31
C ASP A 645 3.43 11.23 23.36
N ALA A 646 3.95 11.92 24.40
CA ALA A 646 3.92 13.37 24.54
C ALA A 646 5.26 14.04 24.12
N GLY A 647 5.33 15.37 24.28
CA GLY A 647 6.57 16.13 24.06
C GLY A 647 6.93 16.36 22.59
N ILE A 648 5.93 16.54 21.72
CA ILE A 648 6.12 17.05 20.36
C ILE A 648 5.48 18.44 20.22
N PHE A 649 6.07 19.29 19.38
CA PHE A 649 5.56 20.60 19.00
C PHE A 649 5.71 20.79 17.50
N ILE A 650 4.67 21.30 16.84
CA ILE A 650 4.62 21.47 15.37
C ILE A 650 4.37 22.96 15.11
N PRO A 651 5.41 23.79 14.87
CA PRO A 651 5.25 25.25 14.80
C PRO A 651 4.23 25.72 13.76
N LEU A 652 4.08 24.97 12.67
CA LEU A 652 3.12 25.23 11.59
C LEU A 652 1.64 24.99 11.97
N GLN A 653 1.35 24.46 13.17
CA GLN A 653 0.00 24.39 13.76
C GLN A 653 -0.31 25.61 14.65
N HIS A 654 0.61 26.58 14.77
CA HIS A 654 0.51 27.73 15.70
C HIS A 654 0.82 29.07 15.01
N MET A 655 0.54 29.17 13.71
CA MET A 655 0.77 30.36 12.89
C MET A 655 -0.22 31.48 13.21
N ALA A 656 -1.51 31.16 13.26
CA ALA A 656 -2.61 32.09 13.54
C ALA A 656 -3.86 31.34 14.05
N ASP A 657 -4.67 32.00 14.88
CA ASP A 657 -5.81 31.38 15.58
C ASP A 657 -6.88 30.77 14.65
N ASN A 658 -7.03 31.34 13.44
CA ASN A 658 -7.96 30.89 12.40
C ASN A 658 -7.23 30.29 11.17
N GLN A 659 -6.05 29.68 11.37
CA GLN A 659 -5.34 29.02 10.27
C GLN A 659 -6.07 27.77 9.75
N ALA A 660 -5.72 27.31 8.56
CA ALA A 660 -6.07 25.97 8.10
C ALA A 660 -5.16 24.90 8.72
N ASP A 661 -5.60 23.64 8.65
CA ASP A 661 -4.87 22.50 9.20
C ASP A 661 -3.47 22.36 8.58
N PHE A 662 -2.45 22.29 9.44
CA PHE A 662 -1.17 21.68 9.10
C PHE A 662 -1.11 20.26 9.67
N THR A 663 -0.99 19.27 8.80
CA THR A 663 -0.82 17.86 9.17
C THR A 663 0.49 17.35 8.59
N VAL A 664 1.38 16.85 9.43
CA VAL A 664 2.54 16.05 9.01
C VAL A 664 2.51 14.71 9.72
N ILE A 665 2.70 13.63 8.94
CA ILE A 665 2.57 12.26 9.40
C ILE A 665 3.80 11.48 8.95
N ASP A 666 4.58 11.01 9.93
CA ASP A 666 5.50 9.90 9.74
C ASP A 666 4.65 8.64 9.47
N SER A 667 4.77 8.04 8.29
CA SER A 667 3.91 6.96 7.83
C SER A 667 4.24 5.60 8.46
N ILE A 668 3.39 4.60 8.21
CA ILE A 668 3.85 3.20 8.30
C ILE A 668 4.85 2.93 7.17
N LEU A 669 5.66 1.88 7.32
CA LEU A 669 6.62 1.43 6.31
C LEU A 669 5.91 0.65 5.19
N ASN A 670 5.20 1.36 4.29
CA ASN A 670 4.51 0.80 3.14
C ASN A 670 4.14 1.89 2.12
N GLU A 671 4.69 1.82 0.91
CA GLU A 671 4.49 2.83 -0.13
C GLU A 671 3.15 2.67 -0.85
N GLU A 672 2.73 1.44 -1.14
CA GLU A 672 1.53 1.13 -1.93
C GLU A 672 0.26 1.68 -1.29
N ALA A 673 -0.04 1.27 -0.06
CA ALA A 673 -1.28 1.67 0.62
C ALA A 673 -1.25 3.15 1.03
N VAL A 674 -0.09 3.69 1.41
CA VAL A 674 0.02 5.10 1.79
C VAL A 674 -0.14 6.01 0.57
N MET A 675 0.49 5.71 -0.58
CA MET A 675 0.26 6.50 -1.80
C MET A 675 -1.19 6.39 -2.29
N ALA A 676 -1.80 5.21 -2.23
CA ALA A 676 -3.22 5.01 -2.55
C ALA A 676 -4.14 5.85 -1.63
N TYR A 677 -3.82 5.90 -0.33
CA TYR A 677 -4.52 6.71 0.65
C TYR A 677 -4.41 8.21 0.35
N GLU A 678 -3.21 8.72 0.09
CA GLU A 678 -3.02 10.15 -0.23
C GLU A 678 -3.64 10.54 -1.58
N TYR A 679 -3.68 9.64 -2.57
CA TYR A 679 -4.47 9.82 -3.79
C TYR A 679 -5.97 9.96 -3.45
N GLY A 680 -6.52 9.08 -2.62
CA GLY A 680 -7.92 9.14 -2.17
C GLY A 680 -8.27 10.43 -1.44
N PHE A 681 -7.36 10.89 -0.57
CA PHE A 681 -7.47 12.16 0.16
C PHE A 681 -7.44 13.36 -0.81
N ALA A 682 -6.44 13.44 -1.70
CA ALA A 682 -6.31 14.50 -2.71
C ALA A 682 -7.49 14.54 -3.71
N CYS A 683 -8.06 13.38 -4.05
CA CYS A 683 -9.27 13.24 -4.85
C CYS A 683 -10.58 13.60 -4.12
N SER A 684 -10.47 14.08 -2.87
CA SER A 684 -11.61 14.38 -1.97
C SER A 684 -11.47 15.72 -1.24
N ALA A 685 -10.26 16.29 -1.18
CA ALA A 685 -9.92 17.61 -0.67
C ALA A 685 -9.05 18.42 -1.66
N PRO A 686 -9.57 18.82 -2.84
CA PRO A 686 -8.82 19.60 -3.82
C PRO A 686 -8.41 21.00 -3.34
N GLU A 687 -9.00 21.50 -2.25
CA GLU A 687 -8.56 22.71 -1.56
C GLU A 687 -7.20 22.57 -0.87
N ALA A 688 -6.76 21.35 -0.55
CA ALA A 688 -5.55 21.09 0.24
C ALA A 688 -4.31 20.78 -0.61
N LEU A 689 -3.13 21.19 -0.12
CA LEU A 689 -1.86 20.63 -0.59
C LEU A 689 -1.65 19.27 0.08
N THR A 690 -1.95 18.20 -0.65
CA THR A 690 -1.65 16.83 -0.21
C THR A 690 -0.32 16.40 -0.82
N ILE A 691 0.62 15.96 0.03
CA ILE A 691 1.96 15.54 -0.35
C ILE A 691 2.21 14.12 0.18
N TRP A 692 2.59 13.22 -0.71
CA TRP A 692 3.30 11.99 -0.37
C TRP A 692 4.81 12.19 -0.59
N GLU A 693 5.63 11.76 0.36
CA GLU A 693 7.10 11.80 0.27
C GLU A 693 7.68 10.40 0.43
N ALA A 694 8.46 9.96 -0.57
CA ALA A 694 9.23 8.72 -0.47
C ALA A 694 10.49 8.93 0.37
N GLN A 695 10.90 7.93 1.17
CA GLN A 695 12.16 8.01 1.94
C GLN A 695 13.36 8.22 1.01
N PHE A 696 13.40 7.44 -0.08
CA PHE A 696 14.20 7.62 -1.29
C PHE A 696 13.27 7.41 -2.49
N GLY A 697 13.48 8.14 -3.59
CA GLY A 697 12.58 8.09 -4.75
C GLY A 697 12.49 6.70 -5.39
N ASP A 698 13.58 5.92 -5.26
CA ASP A 698 13.74 4.54 -5.73
C ASP A 698 12.61 3.61 -5.23
N PHE A 699 12.15 3.79 -3.99
CA PHE A 699 11.16 2.94 -3.31
C PHE A 699 9.71 3.21 -3.74
N ALA A 700 9.44 4.30 -4.46
CA ALA A 700 8.11 4.57 -5.03
C ALA A 700 7.67 3.50 -6.05
N ASN A 701 8.59 2.62 -6.48
CA ASN A 701 8.27 1.41 -7.25
C ASN A 701 7.35 0.42 -6.50
N GLY A 702 7.30 0.44 -5.16
CA GLY A 702 6.35 -0.34 -4.38
C GLY A 702 4.89 0.06 -4.65
N ALA A 703 4.65 1.33 -4.99
CA ALA A 703 3.33 1.87 -5.26
C ALA A 703 2.94 1.87 -6.76
N GLN A 704 3.61 1.06 -7.61
CA GLN A 704 3.46 1.17 -9.07
C GLN A 704 2.01 1.03 -9.57
N VAL A 705 1.18 0.19 -8.92
CA VAL A 705 -0.25 0.06 -9.28
C VAL A 705 -1.00 1.38 -9.08
N VAL A 706 -0.66 2.16 -8.05
CA VAL A 706 -1.24 3.50 -7.79
C VAL A 706 -0.80 4.48 -8.87
N ILE A 707 0.48 4.46 -9.22
CA ILE A 707 1.09 5.31 -10.24
C ILE A 707 0.41 5.07 -11.60
N ASP A 708 0.29 3.80 -12.02
CA ASP A 708 -0.20 3.43 -13.35
C ASP A 708 -1.72 3.53 -13.48
N GLN A 709 -2.48 3.16 -12.43
CA GLN A 709 -3.92 2.94 -12.52
C GLN A 709 -4.79 4.06 -11.96
N PHE A 710 -4.19 4.97 -11.18
CA PHE A 710 -4.90 6.09 -10.55
C PHE A 710 -4.24 7.43 -10.88
N LEU A 711 -2.93 7.61 -10.63
CA LEU A 711 -2.26 8.90 -10.82
C LEU A 711 -2.10 9.27 -12.30
N SER A 712 -1.56 8.39 -13.14
CA SER A 712 -1.34 8.69 -14.56
C SER A 712 -2.60 8.57 -15.42
N SER A 713 -3.65 7.89 -14.95
CA SER A 713 -4.78 7.49 -15.82
C SER A 713 -6.18 7.77 -15.27
N GLY A 714 -6.34 8.14 -13.99
CA GLY A 714 -7.65 8.33 -13.37
C GLY A 714 -8.52 9.44 -13.97
N GLU A 715 -7.91 10.45 -14.58
CA GLU A 715 -8.61 11.50 -15.32
C GLU A 715 -9.10 10.99 -16.69
N THR A 716 -8.20 10.48 -17.53
CA THR A 716 -8.51 9.97 -18.88
C THR A 716 -9.50 8.79 -18.86
N LYS A 717 -9.52 8.01 -17.77
CA LYS A 717 -10.47 6.91 -17.53
C LYS A 717 -11.81 7.35 -16.93
N TRP A 718 -11.79 8.22 -15.92
CA TRP A 718 -12.95 8.45 -15.04
C TRP A 718 -13.35 9.92 -14.84
N GLY A 719 -12.64 10.86 -15.47
CA GLY A 719 -12.77 12.30 -15.19
C GLY A 719 -12.31 12.70 -13.79
N ARG A 720 -11.58 11.83 -13.06
CA ARG A 720 -11.18 12.09 -11.68
C ARG A 720 -9.89 12.92 -11.63
N LEU A 721 -10.04 14.23 -11.40
CA LEU A 721 -8.94 15.14 -11.07
C LEU A 721 -8.30 14.76 -9.72
N CYS A 722 -7.00 15.02 -9.59
CA CYS A 722 -6.21 14.72 -8.40
C CYS A 722 -5.11 15.77 -8.18
N GLY A 723 -5.00 16.31 -6.97
CA GLY A 723 -3.98 17.32 -6.62
C GLY A 723 -2.67 16.78 -6.05
N LEU A 724 -2.50 15.45 -5.95
CA LEU A 724 -1.42 14.84 -5.14
C LEU A 724 -0.03 15.29 -5.61
N THR A 725 0.77 15.79 -4.67
CA THR A 725 2.21 16.01 -4.85
C THR A 725 2.96 14.76 -4.41
N THR A 726 3.96 14.34 -5.18
CA THR A 726 4.80 13.17 -4.93
C THR A 726 6.25 13.64 -4.93
N ILE A 727 6.87 13.72 -3.75
CA ILE A 727 8.28 14.09 -3.58
C ILE A 727 9.13 12.82 -3.61
N LEU A 728 10.07 12.76 -4.56
CA LEU A 728 10.94 11.63 -4.82
C LEU A 728 12.40 12.08 -4.67
N PRO A 729 13.08 11.74 -3.56
CA PRO A 729 14.49 12.02 -3.39
C PRO A 729 15.33 11.32 -4.46
N HIS A 730 15.96 12.10 -5.33
CA HIS A 730 16.79 11.68 -6.46
C HIS A 730 18.23 12.16 -6.24
N GLY A 731 19.21 11.58 -6.92
CA GLY A 731 20.56 12.12 -7.02
C GLY A 731 21.61 11.03 -7.14
N TYR A 732 22.44 11.08 -8.18
CA TYR A 732 23.57 10.16 -8.31
C TYR A 732 24.72 10.64 -7.44
N ASP A 733 24.68 10.24 -6.16
CA ASP A 733 25.64 10.67 -5.12
C ASP A 733 26.63 9.54 -4.71
N GLY A 734 26.72 8.46 -5.49
CA GLY A 734 27.56 7.30 -5.20
C GLY A 734 27.06 6.37 -4.09
N GLN A 735 25.81 6.53 -3.63
CA GLN A 735 25.21 5.79 -2.51
C GLN A 735 24.68 4.37 -2.88
N GLY A 736 24.96 3.89 -4.09
CA GLY A 736 24.46 2.60 -4.59
C GLY A 736 23.14 2.70 -5.37
N PRO A 737 22.64 1.56 -5.90
CA PRO A 737 21.61 1.59 -6.93
C PRO A 737 20.21 1.98 -6.46
N GLU A 738 19.81 1.55 -5.25
CA GLU A 738 18.47 1.76 -4.67
C GLU A 738 18.38 3.03 -3.81
N HIS A 739 19.36 3.93 -3.92
CA HIS A 739 19.43 5.20 -3.19
C HIS A 739 19.80 6.36 -4.12
N SER A 740 19.47 6.26 -5.42
CA SER A 740 19.94 7.18 -6.47
C SER A 740 18.84 7.68 -7.41
N SER A 741 17.85 6.86 -7.78
CA SER A 741 16.94 7.14 -8.89
C SER A 741 15.49 6.75 -8.61
N GLY A 742 14.62 7.76 -8.43
CA GLY A 742 13.17 7.61 -8.54
C GLY A 742 12.62 7.33 -9.94
N ARG A 743 13.47 6.87 -10.87
CA ARG A 743 13.11 6.38 -12.21
C ARG A 743 12.32 7.36 -13.06
N VAL A 744 12.91 8.54 -13.27
CA VAL A 744 12.37 9.64 -14.12
C VAL A 744 11.86 9.13 -15.47
N GLU A 745 12.55 8.14 -16.05
CA GLU A 745 12.18 7.51 -17.33
C GLU A 745 10.78 6.90 -17.32
N ARG A 746 10.34 6.34 -16.19
CA ARG A 746 9.05 5.64 -16.04
C ARG A 746 7.90 6.65 -15.89
N TRP A 747 8.10 7.68 -15.09
CA TRP A 747 7.11 8.75 -14.96
C TRP A 747 6.94 9.50 -16.28
N LEU A 748 8.02 9.78 -17.01
CA LEU A 748 7.96 10.40 -18.33
C LEU A 748 7.42 9.47 -19.43
N GLN A 749 7.53 8.15 -19.29
CA GLN A 749 6.84 7.18 -20.18
C GLN A 749 5.32 7.25 -20.02
N LEU A 750 4.84 7.47 -18.79
CA LEU A 750 3.41 7.58 -18.47
C LEU A 750 2.81 8.96 -18.81
N CYS A 751 3.62 9.93 -19.26
CA CYS A 751 3.19 11.32 -19.48
C CYS A 751 2.49 11.51 -20.84
N ALA A 752 1.15 11.56 -20.82
CA ALA A 752 0.28 11.78 -21.99
C ALA A 752 -0.84 12.77 -21.66
N GLU A 753 -1.42 13.44 -22.67
CA GLU A 753 -2.63 14.29 -22.53
C GLU A 753 -2.59 15.41 -21.46
N HIS A 754 -1.41 15.77 -20.93
CA HIS A 754 -1.23 16.62 -19.74
C HIS A 754 -1.79 16.01 -18.44
N ASN A 755 -1.78 14.68 -18.31
CA ASN A 755 -2.27 13.91 -17.16
C ASN A 755 -1.56 14.23 -15.84
N MET A 756 -0.26 14.50 -15.87
CA MET A 756 0.56 14.82 -14.70
C MET A 756 1.54 15.96 -14.97
N GLN A 757 2.30 16.34 -13.95
CA GLN A 757 3.42 17.29 -14.04
C GLN A 757 4.67 16.61 -13.49
N VAL A 758 5.79 16.71 -14.21
CA VAL A 758 7.09 16.14 -13.80
C VAL A 758 8.13 17.25 -13.76
N ILE A 759 8.74 17.46 -12.59
CA ILE A 759 9.65 18.57 -12.30
C ILE A 759 10.90 18.04 -11.60
N MET A 760 12.08 18.53 -11.95
CA MET A 760 13.36 18.16 -11.35
C MET A 760 14.14 19.44 -10.97
N PRO A 761 13.72 20.14 -9.90
CA PRO A 761 14.20 21.49 -9.61
C PRO A 761 15.67 21.53 -9.16
N SER A 762 16.36 22.62 -9.46
CA SER A 762 17.78 22.81 -9.13
C SER A 762 18.06 23.83 -8.01
N GLU A 763 17.11 24.69 -7.63
CA GLU A 763 17.36 25.77 -6.66
C GLU A 763 16.18 25.97 -5.69
N ALA A 764 16.46 26.40 -4.46
CA ALA A 764 15.49 26.43 -3.35
C ALA A 764 14.20 27.24 -3.65
N SER A 765 14.31 28.38 -4.35
CA SER A 765 13.15 29.20 -4.73
C SER A 765 12.14 28.47 -5.62
N GLN A 766 12.60 27.52 -6.45
CA GLN A 766 11.72 26.73 -7.31
C GLN A 766 10.79 25.83 -6.47
N MET A 767 11.29 25.17 -5.42
CA MET A 767 10.46 24.36 -4.52
C MET A 767 9.32 25.18 -3.89
N PHE A 768 9.64 26.38 -3.37
CA PHE A 768 8.64 27.31 -2.82
C PHE A 768 7.54 27.67 -3.82
N HIS A 769 7.92 28.03 -5.06
CA HIS A 769 6.95 28.37 -6.10
C HIS A 769 6.14 27.15 -6.56
N ILE A 770 6.75 25.99 -6.74
CA ILE A 770 6.09 24.75 -7.18
C ILE A 770 4.94 24.37 -6.22
N LEU A 771 5.23 24.34 -4.91
CA LEU A 771 4.26 23.93 -3.88
C LEU A 771 3.07 24.90 -3.82
N ARG A 772 3.30 26.21 -3.89
CA ARG A 772 2.24 27.23 -3.93
C ARG A 772 1.47 27.22 -5.25
N ARG A 773 2.15 27.04 -6.39
CA ARG A 773 1.54 26.90 -7.74
C ARG A 773 0.60 25.69 -7.84
N GLN A 774 0.80 24.65 -7.03
CA GLN A 774 -0.04 23.44 -7.05
C GLN A 774 -1.44 23.66 -6.45
N THR A 775 -1.61 24.56 -5.47
CA THR A 775 -2.93 24.85 -4.87
C THR A 775 -3.57 26.13 -5.37
N LEU A 776 -2.78 27.17 -5.65
CA LEU A 776 -3.28 28.49 -6.05
C LEU A 776 -4.02 28.45 -7.40
N ARG A 777 -3.50 27.68 -8.36
CA ARG A 777 -4.12 27.47 -9.68
C ARG A 777 -5.51 26.83 -9.60
N SER A 778 -6.32 27.04 -10.64
CA SER A 778 -7.46 26.21 -11.04
C SER A 778 -7.06 24.79 -11.50
N TYR A 779 -5.78 24.51 -11.69
CA TYR A 779 -5.27 23.22 -12.16
C TYR A 779 -5.15 22.17 -11.03
N ARG A 780 -5.64 20.93 -11.26
CA ARG A 780 -5.50 19.78 -10.34
C ARG A 780 -5.10 18.49 -11.07
N LYS A 781 -3.81 18.39 -11.37
CA LYS A 781 -3.13 17.15 -11.82
C LYS A 781 -2.06 16.74 -10.82
N PRO A 782 -1.69 15.44 -10.73
CA PRO A 782 -0.55 14.99 -9.96
C PRO A 782 0.74 15.76 -10.29
N LEU A 783 1.60 15.90 -9.29
CA LEU A 783 2.83 16.69 -9.35
C LEU A 783 3.99 15.86 -8.80
N VAL A 784 4.87 15.42 -9.69
CA VAL A 784 6.03 14.57 -9.39
C VAL A 784 7.27 15.47 -9.30
N ILE A 785 7.92 15.50 -8.13
CA ILE A 785 9.08 16.34 -7.84
C ILE A 785 10.29 15.45 -7.57
N PHE A 786 11.25 15.44 -8.49
CA PHE A 786 12.56 14.81 -8.30
C PHE A 786 13.48 15.77 -7.53
N MET A 787 13.39 15.70 -6.21
CA MET A 787 14.15 16.54 -5.28
C MET A 787 15.56 15.99 -5.09
N SER A 788 16.60 16.79 -5.37
CA SER A 788 17.97 16.32 -5.10
C SER A 788 18.26 16.22 -3.60
N LYS A 789 18.81 15.08 -3.19
CA LYS A 789 19.36 14.84 -1.84
C LYS A 789 20.55 15.77 -1.52
N ARG A 790 21.43 15.99 -2.51
CA ARG A 790 22.65 16.82 -2.41
C ARG A 790 22.32 18.30 -2.24
N LEU A 791 21.35 18.80 -3.01
CA LEU A 791 21.04 20.24 -3.08
C LEU A 791 20.37 20.81 -1.83
N LEU A 792 19.81 19.96 -0.96
CA LEU A 792 19.26 20.35 0.35
C LEU A 792 20.26 21.09 1.25
N ARG A 793 21.56 20.90 1.04
CA ARG A 793 22.65 21.54 1.82
C ARG A 793 23.78 22.11 0.96
N PHE A 794 23.67 22.02 -0.36
CA PHE A 794 24.68 22.58 -1.26
C PHE A 794 24.50 24.09 -1.36
N LYS A 795 25.60 24.86 -1.22
CA LYS A 795 25.52 26.31 -1.02
C LYS A 795 24.90 27.00 -2.24
N ASP A 796 25.29 26.60 -3.44
CA ASP A 796 24.95 27.33 -4.67
C ASP A 796 23.57 26.94 -5.23
N SER A 797 22.85 26.04 -4.54
CA SER A 797 21.41 25.76 -4.72
C SER A 797 20.52 26.37 -3.64
N THR A 798 21.09 27.17 -2.73
CA THR A 798 20.33 28.15 -1.94
C THR A 798 19.95 29.34 -2.80
N SER A 799 18.82 29.99 -2.52
CA SER A 799 18.33 31.13 -3.31
C SER A 799 18.33 32.43 -2.50
N PRO A 800 18.65 33.59 -3.10
CA PRO A 800 18.58 34.89 -2.42
C PRO A 800 17.11 35.24 -2.10
N LEU A 801 16.88 36.09 -1.09
CA LEU A 801 15.53 36.42 -0.60
C LEU A 801 14.64 37.02 -1.70
N GLU A 802 15.25 37.78 -2.60
CA GLU A 802 14.64 38.43 -3.76
C GLU A 802 13.90 37.43 -4.68
N ASN A 803 14.36 36.18 -4.77
CA ASN A 803 13.71 35.13 -5.56
C ASN A 803 12.37 34.65 -4.95
N PHE A 804 11.97 35.12 -3.77
CA PHE A 804 10.73 34.72 -3.08
C PHE A 804 9.72 35.88 -2.99
N LEU A 805 10.06 37.06 -3.49
CA LEU A 805 9.28 38.30 -3.29
C LEU A 805 8.16 38.47 -4.33
N GLU A 806 7.27 39.43 -4.09
CA GLU A 806 6.25 39.87 -5.05
C GLU A 806 6.86 40.09 -6.46
N GLY A 807 6.13 39.69 -7.50
CA GLY A 807 6.61 39.61 -8.88
C GLY A 807 7.35 38.32 -9.25
N THR A 808 7.68 37.44 -8.31
CA THR A 808 8.37 36.15 -8.60
C THR A 808 7.42 34.95 -8.75
N THR A 809 7.82 33.99 -9.58
CA THR A 809 7.10 32.74 -9.83
C THR A 809 8.04 31.63 -10.33
N PHE A 810 7.50 30.41 -10.43
CA PHE A 810 8.22 29.24 -10.94
C PHE A 810 8.72 29.45 -12.37
N ARG A 811 10.00 29.14 -12.61
CA ARG A 811 10.64 29.17 -13.92
C ARG A 811 10.66 27.76 -14.53
N PRO A 812 9.91 27.45 -15.61
CA PRO A 812 9.95 26.13 -16.25
C PRO A 812 11.31 25.80 -16.90
N VAL A 813 12.03 26.85 -17.30
CA VAL A 813 13.39 26.84 -17.83
C VAL A 813 14.16 27.95 -17.11
N ILE A 814 15.42 27.70 -16.73
CA ILE A 814 16.33 28.72 -16.23
C ILE A 814 17.53 28.78 -17.16
N GLY A 815 17.73 29.95 -17.77
CA GLY A 815 18.85 30.21 -18.68
C GLY A 815 20.22 30.16 -18.01
N ASP A 816 21.25 30.26 -18.84
CA ASP A 816 22.64 30.27 -18.38
C ASP A 816 22.99 31.56 -17.64
N VAL A 817 23.85 31.44 -16.63
CA VAL A 817 24.28 32.51 -15.72
C VAL A 817 25.72 32.98 -15.99
N ALA A 818 26.41 32.41 -16.97
CA ALA A 818 27.77 32.82 -17.32
C ALA A 818 27.83 34.24 -17.90
N THR A 819 28.67 35.08 -17.31
CA THR A 819 29.05 36.38 -17.86
C THR A 819 29.97 36.17 -19.07
N ARG A 820 29.53 36.60 -20.26
CA ARG A 820 30.28 36.54 -21.53
C ARG A 820 30.12 37.83 -22.34
N ALA A 821 31.00 38.06 -23.31
CA ALA A 821 31.01 39.31 -24.09
C ALA A 821 29.88 39.41 -25.13
N SER A 822 29.50 38.28 -25.74
CA SER A 822 28.25 38.10 -26.49
C SER A 822 27.83 36.63 -26.37
N ASN A 823 26.54 36.32 -26.57
CA ASN A 823 26.10 34.94 -26.74
C ASN A 823 26.44 34.38 -28.14
N ASP A 824 26.86 35.23 -29.09
CA ASP A 824 27.25 34.84 -30.45
C ASP A 824 28.50 33.94 -30.51
N SER A 825 29.30 33.87 -29.43
CA SER A 825 30.46 32.98 -29.34
C SER A 825 30.11 31.53 -28.98
N VAL A 826 28.89 31.30 -28.48
CA VAL A 826 28.47 29.99 -27.96
C VAL A 826 28.30 28.99 -29.10
N LYS A 827 29.04 27.88 -29.02
CA LYS A 827 29.07 26.80 -30.01
C LYS A 827 28.17 25.63 -29.62
N ARG A 828 27.97 25.41 -28.31
CA ARG A 828 27.15 24.33 -27.75
C ARG A 828 26.24 24.87 -26.65
N VAL A 829 24.94 24.57 -26.74
CA VAL A 829 23.99 24.77 -25.63
C VAL A 829 23.73 23.42 -24.99
N VAL A 830 24.06 23.28 -23.71
CA VAL A 830 23.83 22.08 -22.90
C VAL A 830 22.56 22.28 -22.10
N LEU A 831 21.55 21.45 -22.34
CA LEU A 831 20.34 21.36 -21.53
C LEU A 831 20.50 20.21 -20.52
N CYS A 832 20.16 20.49 -19.26
CA CYS A 832 20.19 19.51 -18.17
C CYS A 832 19.05 19.77 -17.18
N ALA A 833 18.86 18.87 -16.21
CA ALA A 833 17.89 19.04 -15.12
C ALA A 833 18.49 18.63 -13.77
N GLY A 834 17.92 19.16 -12.66
CA GLY A 834 18.36 18.82 -11.31
C GLY A 834 19.84 19.13 -11.03
N GLN A 835 20.51 18.20 -10.33
CA GLN A 835 21.79 18.50 -9.68
C GLN A 835 23.02 18.53 -10.60
N VAL A 836 22.98 17.86 -11.74
CA VAL A 836 24.14 17.73 -12.65
C VAL A 836 24.60 19.09 -13.21
N TYR A 837 23.69 20.08 -13.26
CA TYR A 837 23.99 21.48 -13.56
C TYR A 837 25.20 22.01 -12.79
N TYR A 838 25.32 21.68 -11.50
CA TYR A 838 26.37 22.23 -10.65
C TYR A 838 27.75 21.63 -10.93
N ASP A 839 27.82 20.35 -11.30
CA ASP A 839 29.07 19.71 -11.71
C ASP A 839 29.53 20.26 -13.09
N LEU A 840 28.57 20.46 -14.00
CA LEU A 840 28.81 21.01 -15.34
C LEU A 840 29.21 22.48 -15.31
N ALA A 841 28.50 23.33 -14.56
CA ALA A 841 28.80 24.75 -14.44
C ALA A 841 30.18 24.97 -13.81
N LYS A 842 30.46 24.29 -12.69
CA LYS A 842 31.76 24.32 -12.04
C LYS A 842 32.88 23.91 -13.02
N ALA A 843 32.72 22.79 -13.71
CA ALA A 843 33.75 22.29 -14.60
C ALA A 843 33.91 23.12 -15.89
N ARG A 844 32.87 23.81 -16.37
CA ARG A 844 32.96 24.79 -17.46
C ARG A 844 33.81 25.97 -17.02
N ASP A 845 33.57 26.48 -15.81
CA ASP A 845 34.25 27.65 -15.27
C ASP A 845 35.71 27.33 -14.94
N GLU A 846 36.01 26.14 -14.36
CA GLU A 846 37.38 25.61 -14.18
C GLU A 846 38.14 25.44 -15.51
N ARG A 847 37.44 25.24 -16.63
CA ARG A 847 38.01 25.12 -17.99
C ARG A 847 38.00 26.44 -18.77
N ASN A 848 37.48 27.53 -18.21
CA ASN A 848 37.27 28.83 -18.87
C ASN A 848 36.39 28.77 -20.14
N LEU A 849 35.49 27.78 -20.24
CA LEU A 849 34.62 27.57 -21.42
C LEU A 849 33.35 28.45 -21.42
N ALA A 850 33.39 29.59 -20.72
CA ALA A 850 32.24 30.47 -20.55
C ALA A 850 31.76 31.08 -21.88
N ASP A 851 32.67 31.52 -22.76
CA ASP A 851 32.28 32.09 -24.06
C ASP A 851 31.78 31.01 -25.05
N ASP A 852 32.23 29.76 -24.93
CA ASP A 852 31.92 28.68 -25.88
C ASP A 852 30.68 27.83 -25.54
N VAL A 853 30.35 27.66 -24.25
CA VAL A 853 29.34 26.70 -23.78
C VAL A 853 28.32 27.38 -22.86
N ALA A 854 27.06 27.38 -23.29
CA ALA A 854 25.93 27.76 -22.45
C ALA A 854 25.33 26.53 -21.75
N ILE A 855 24.89 26.68 -20.50
CA ILE A 855 24.26 25.60 -19.72
C ILE A 855 22.88 26.07 -19.25
N VAL A 856 21.83 25.42 -19.75
CA VAL A 856 20.43 25.73 -19.53
C VAL A 856 19.77 24.64 -18.69
N ARG A 857 18.94 25.04 -17.73
CA ARG A 857 18.22 24.12 -16.84
C ARG A 857 16.77 23.98 -17.28
N VAL A 858 16.34 22.76 -17.59
CA VAL A 858 14.94 22.41 -17.88
C VAL A 858 14.33 21.86 -16.60
N GLU A 859 13.69 22.74 -15.83
CA GLU A 859 13.16 22.44 -14.50
C GLU A 859 11.88 21.61 -14.62
N GLN A 860 10.98 21.96 -15.55
CA GLN A 860 9.76 21.19 -15.86
C GLN A 860 10.00 20.26 -17.05
N LEU A 861 10.05 18.96 -16.81
CA LEU A 861 10.25 17.92 -17.83
C LEU A 861 8.93 17.54 -18.53
N TYR A 862 7.81 17.63 -17.81
CA TYR A 862 6.47 17.47 -18.37
C TYR A 862 5.41 18.33 -17.64
N PRO A 863 4.43 18.93 -18.34
CA PRO A 863 4.42 19.15 -19.78
C PRO A 863 5.64 19.95 -20.25
N PHE A 864 6.17 19.62 -21.43
CA PHE A 864 7.46 20.15 -21.88
C PHE A 864 7.32 21.64 -22.29
N PRO A 865 8.14 22.56 -21.73
CA PRO A 865 7.98 24.01 -21.91
C PRO A 865 8.62 24.49 -23.22
N TYR A 866 8.03 24.09 -24.36
CA TYR A 866 8.58 24.36 -25.70
C TYR A 866 8.92 25.83 -25.95
N ALA A 867 8.01 26.76 -25.64
CA ALA A 867 8.20 28.18 -25.95
C ALA A 867 9.30 28.81 -25.08
N GLU A 868 9.41 28.34 -23.84
CA GLU A 868 10.43 28.77 -22.89
C GLU A 868 11.82 28.23 -23.27
N VAL A 869 11.91 26.99 -23.77
CA VAL A 869 13.18 26.43 -24.30
C VAL A 869 13.54 27.09 -25.64
N GLU A 870 12.59 27.32 -26.54
CA GLU A 870 12.81 28.00 -27.83
C GLU A 870 13.34 29.43 -27.62
N ALA A 871 12.72 30.20 -26.72
CA ALA A 871 13.15 31.54 -26.37
C ALA A 871 14.54 31.59 -25.68
N GLU A 872 14.94 30.52 -25.00
CA GLU A 872 16.29 30.39 -24.43
C GLU A 872 17.32 30.03 -25.51
N LEU A 873 17.02 29.05 -26.37
CA LEU A 873 17.87 28.64 -27.51
C LEU A 873 18.10 29.79 -28.51
N ALA A 874 17.08 30.61 -28.76
CA ALA A 874 17.15 31.77 -29.65
C ALA A 874 18.20 32.83 -29.24
N LYS A 875 18.69 32.79 -27.99
CA LYS A 875 19.78 33.67 -27.52
C LYS A 875 21.16 33.28 -28.06
N TYR A 876 21.33 32.08 -28.61
CA TYR A 876 22.62 31.50 -29.00
C TYR A 876 22.66 31.17 -30.51
N PRO A 877 22.58 32.18 -31.40
CA PRO A 877 22.30 31.98 -32.82
C PRO A 877 23.38 31.21 -33.60
N ASN A 878 24.61 31.16 -33.08
CA ASN A 878 25.75 30.46 -33.70
C ASN A 878 26.01 29.06 -33.10
N ALA A 879 25.20 28.60 -32.14
CA ALA A 879 25.37 27.27 -31.57
C ALA A 879 25.10 26.19 -32.61
N SER A 880 26.06 25.30 -32.84
CA SER A 880 25.96 24.20 -33.80
C SER A 880 25.49 22.89 -33.15
N GLU A 881 25.48 22.82 -31.83
CA GLU A 881 25.08 21.63 -31.06
C GLU A 881 24.13 21.98 -29.91
N ILE A 882 22.99 21.29 -29.87
CA ILE A 882 22.06 21.24 -28.75
C ILE A 882 22.31 19.90 -28.04
N MET A 883 22.85 19.93 -26.84
CA MET A 883 23.21 18.72 -26.09
C MET A 883 22.25 18.51 -24.93
N TRP A 884 21.75 17.30 -24.73
CA TRP A 884 21.18 16.88 -23.44
C TRP A 884 22.28 16.24 -22.59
N SER A 885 22.49 16.73 -21.37
CA SER A 885 23.39 16.13 -20.38
C SER A 885 22.64 15.77 -19.10
N GLN A 886 22.81 14.52 -18.65
CA GLN A 886 22.10 13.96 -17.49
C GLN A 886 22.99 13.01 -16.68
N GLU A 887 22.75 12.90 -15.37
CA GLU A 887 23.53 12.02 -14.50
C GLU A 887 23.09 10.55 -14.58
N GLU A 888 21.85 10.31 -15.01
CA GLU A 888 21.26 8.99 -15.17
C GLU A 888 21.82 8.25 -16.42
N PRO A 889 21.91 6.90 -16.38
CA PRO A 889 22.24 6.08 -17.54
C PRO A 889 21.42 6.42 -18.79
N LYS A 890 21.98 6.22 -19.98
CA LYS A 890 21.35 6.53 -21.28
C LYS A 890 19.98 5.87 -21.53
N ASN A 891 19.66 4.79 -20.81
CA ASN A 891 18.36 4.11 -20.83
C ASN A 891 17.40 4.52 -19.70
N GLN A 892 17.77 5.55 -18.94
CA GLN A 892 17.07 6.08 -17.77
C GLN A 892 17.05 7.62 -17.86
N GLY A 893 16.46 8.28 -16.87
CA GLY A 893 16.39 9.75 -16.87
C GLY A 893 15.44 10.28 -17.95
N ALA A 894 15.71 11.49 -18.44
CA ALA A 894 14.83 12.14 -19.42
C ALA A 894 15.11 11.78 -20.88
N TRP A 895 16.34 11.39 -21.24
CA TRP A 895 16.85 11.39 -22.62
C TRP A 895 15.89 10.84 -23.69
N TYR A 896 15.43 9.59 -23.58
CA TYR A 896 14.56 9.01 -24.62
C TYR A 896 13.21 9.72 -24.75
N GLN A 897 12.72 10.33 -23.66
CA GLN A 897 11.43 11.03 -23.61
C GLN A 897 11.53 12.52 -23.97
N THR A 898 12.72 13.13 -23.88
CA THR A 898 12.96 14.53 -24.32
C THR A 898 13.61 14.64 -25.69
N ARG A 899 14.33 13.62 -26.18
CA ARG A 899 15.06 13.65 -27.46
C ARG A 899 14.22 14.22 -28.61
N HIS A 900 13.04 13.67 -28.86
CA HIS A 900 12.16 14.11 -29.96
C HIS A 900 11.70 15.57 -29.84
N ARG A 901 11.69 16.11 -28.61
CA ARG A 901 11.31 17.50 -28.29
C ARG A 901 12.47 18.46 -28.56
N LEU A 902 13.70 18.01 -28.32
CA LEU A 902 14.93 18.71 -28.69
C LEU A 902 15.16 18.68 -30.21
N GLU A 903 14.87 17.55 -30.87
CA GLU A 903 14.93 17.41 -32.33
C GLU A 903 13.90 18.30 -33.03
N ALA A 904 12.71 18.50 -32.44
CA ALA A 904 11.70 19.45 -32.93
C ALA A 904 12.08 20.94 -32.72
N LEU A 905 13.00 21.24 -31.80
CA LEU A 905 13.50 22.60 -31.52
C LEU A 905 14.83 22.92 -32.23
N ALA A 906 15.49 21.93 -32.85
CA ALA A 906 16.77 22.10 -33.50
C ALA A 906 16.63 22.82 -34.85
N GLN A 907 17.37 23.92 -35.03
CA GLN A 907 17.42 24.65 -36.29
C GLN A 907 18.21 23.88 -37.35
N LYS A 908 17.95 24.19 -38.63
CA LYS A 908 18.56 23.48 -39.77
C LYS A 908 20.10 23.58 -39.75
N GLY A 909 20.75 22.48 -39.42
CA GLY A 909 22.21 22.36 -39.34
C GLY A 909 22.74 22.20 -37.92
N GLN A 910 21.92 22.45 -36.90
CA GLN A 910 22.23 22.08 -35.52
C GLN A 910 22.12 20.57 -35.32
N LYS A 911 22.99 20.00 -34.49
CA LYS A 911 22.92 18.59 -34.07
C LYS A 911 22.29 18.47 -32.70
N VAL A 912 21.43 17.47 -32.49
CA VAL A 912 21.05 17.04 -31.14
C VAL A 912 22.01 15.96 -30.65
N VAL A 913 22.62 16.17 -29.48
CA VAL A 913 23.70 15.33 -28.92
C VAL A 913 23.32 14.87 -27.51
N TYR A 914 23.88 13.74 -27.07
CA TYR A 914 23.71 13.21 -25.71
C TYR A 914 25.05 13.10 -25.00
N ALA A 915 25.11 13.50 -23.73
CA ALA A 915 26.14 13.15 -22.77
C ALA A 915 25.49 12.60 -21.49
N GLY A 916 26.18 11.68 -20.81
CA GLY A 916 25.65 11.02 -19.62
C GLY A 916 26.19 9.61 -19.42
N ARG A 917 25.73 8.91 -18.37
CA ARG A 917 26.26 7.58 -18.04
C ARG A 917 25.90 6.53 -19.10
N PRO A 918 26.77 5.54 -19.37
CA PRO A 918 26.44 4.44 -20.27
C PRO A 918 25.22 3.67 -19.76
N ALA A 919 24.45 3.07 -20.67
CA ALA A 919 23.21 2.36 -20.32
C ALA A 919 23.48 1.18 -19.38
N SER A 920 22.59 0.98 -18.40
CA SER A 920 22.69 -0.09 -17.40
C SER A 920 21.32 -0.57 -16.91
N ALA A 921 21.22 -1.85 -16.54
CA ALA A 921 20.03 -2.42 -15.91
C ALA A 921 19.85 -1.94 -14.46
N SER A 922 20.95 -1.89 -13.71
CA SER A 922 21.07 -1.22 -12.42
C SER A 922 20.93 0.31 -12.60
N PRO A 923 20.26 1.06 -11.69
CA PRO A 923 20.25 2.52 -11.74
C PRO A 923 21.65 3.12 -11.63
N ALA A 924 22.33 2.86 -10.51
CA ALA A 924 23.70 3.30 -10.27
C ALA A 924 24.67 2.12 -10.10
N VAL A 925 25.95 2.45 -9.95
CA VAL A 925 27.01 1.49 -9.58
C VAL A 925 27.19 1.48 -8.06
N GLY A 926 27.41 0.30 -7.46
CA GLY A 926 27.64 0.15 -6.02
C GLY A 926 29.02 0.59 -5.50
N TYR A 927 29.91 1.08 -6.38
CA TYR A 927 31.28 1.47 -6.01
C TYR A 927 31.50 2.96 -6.24
N ALA A 928 31.77 3.71 -5.16
CA ALA A 928 32.00 5.15 -5.20
C ALA A 928 33.14 5.57 -6.17
N SER A 929 34.21 4.78 -6.27
CA SER A 929 35.31 5.01 -7.23
C SER A 929 34.84 4.97 -8.68
N LYS A 930 34.01 3.97 -9.05
CA LYS A 930 33.42 3.85 -10.39
C LYS A 930 32.37 4.93 -10.64
N HIS A 931 31.60 5.30 -9.62
CA HIS A 931 30.63 6.40 -9.70
C HIS A 931 31.32 7.75 -10.01
N ASN A 932 32.43 8.05 -9.32
CA ASN A 932 33.24 9.26 -9.53
C ASN A 932 33.88 9.26 -10.93
N ALA A 933 34.45 8.14 -11.38
CA ALA A 933 35.01 8.02 -12.73
C ALA A 933 33.94 8.24 -13.82
N GLN A 934 32.73 7.72 -13.61
CA GLN A 934 31.59 7.98 -14.51
C GLN A 934 31.11 9.44 -14.49
N LEU A 935 31.23 10.14 -13.35
CA LEU A 935 30.90 11.57 -13.27
C LEU A 935 31.94 12.41 -14.03
N ALA A 936 33.24 12.10 -13.87
CA ALA A 936 34.31 12.76 -14.61
C ALA A 936 34.13 12.57 -16.13
N GLN A 937 33.91 11.33 -16.59
CA GLN A 937 33.67 11.05 -18.01
C GLN A 937 32.44 11.80 -18.57
N LEU A 938 31.33 11.85 -17.82
CA LEU A 938 30.13 12.61 -18.20
C LEU A 938 30.44 14.10 -18.39
N VAL A 939 31.20 14.69 -17.47
CA VAL A 939 31.60 16.10 -17.51
C VAL A 939 32.55 16.36 -18.69
N ASP A 940 33.50 15.46 -18.95
CA ASP A 940 34.39 15.53 -20.10
C ASP A 940 33.63 15.40 -21.43
N ASP A 941 32.74 14.41 -21.57
CA ASP A 941 31.91 14.22 -22.77
C ASP A 941 31.01 15.43 -23.05
N THR A 942 30.51 16.08 -21.98
CA THR A 942 29.65 17.27 -22.07
C THR A 942 30.42 18.51 -22.52
N LEU A 943 31.60 18.76 -21.93
CA LEU A 943 32.35 20.01 -22.10
C LEU A 943 33.43 19.94 -23.18
N ASN A 944 33.81 18.76 -23.65
CA ASN A 944 34.83 18.63 -24.70
C ASN A 944 34.26 19.01 -26.07
N LEU A 945 34.70 20.15 -26.60
CA LEU A 945 34.39 20.64 -27.94
C LEU A 945 35.22 19.91 -29.02
N SER A 946 36.30 19.23 -28.64
CA SER A 946 37.21 18.51 -29.56
C SER A 946 36.59 17.25 -30.17
N ASN A 947 35.38 16.86 -29.77
CA ASN A 947 34.65 15.76 -30.39
C ASN A 947 34.05 16.13 -31.77
N VAL A 948 34.22 17.37 -32.25
CA VAL A 948 34.06 17.73 -33.67
C VAL A 948 35.33 17.37 -34.47
N VAL A 949 35.80 16.14 -34.30
CA VAL A 949 36.92 15.54 -35.04
C VAL A 949 36.34 14.36 -35.83
N PRO A 950 36.34 14.40 -37.18
CA PRO A 950 35.88 13.28 -37.99
C PRO A 950 36.60 11.98 -37.61
N LEU A 951 35.91 10.83 -37.71
CA LEU A 951 36.50 9.51 -37.44
C LEU A 951 37.79 9.28 -38.24
N GLU A 952 37.89 9.81 -39.46
CA GLU A 952 39.12 9.83 -40.27
C GLU A 952 40.31 10.52 -39.59
N THR A 953 40.07 11.58 -38.82
CA THR A 953 41.11 12.38 -38.17
C THR A 953 41.54 11.74 -36.84
N LEU A 954 40.63 11.07 -36.13
CA LEU A 954 41.00 10.15 -35.04
C LEU A 954 41.79 8.94 -35.57
N PHE A 955 41.39 8.36 -36.71
CA PHE A 955 42.19 7.33 -37.39
C PHE A 955 43.57 7.84 -37.81
N LYS A 956 43.67 9.07 -38.35
CA LYS A 956 44.96 9.69 -38.69
C LYS A 956 45.82 9.91 -37.44
N ALA A 957 45.26 10.45 -36.35
CA ALA A 957 45.97 10.63 -35.09
C ALA A 957 46.43 9.29 -34.49
N ALA A 958 45.58 8.26 -34.49
CA ALA A 958 45.96 6.92 -34.06
C ALA A 958 47.04 6.30 -34.97
N SER A 959 46.99 6.53 -36.29
CA SER A 959 48.02 6.08 -37.22
C SER A 959 49.34 6.85 -37.07
N ALA A 960 49.30 8.12 -36.68
CA ALA A 960 50.47 8.94 -36.39
C ALA A 960 51.13 8.49 -35.08
N VAL A 961 50.37 8.32 -34.00
CA VAL A 961 50.90 7.76 -32.74
C VAL A 961 51.40 6.33 -32.94
N ALA A 962 50.74 5.51 -33.76
CA ALA A 962 51.26 4.20 -34.13
C ALA A 962 52.56 4.29 -34.96
N ALA A 963 52.69 5.26 -35.87
CA ALA A 963 53.90 5.49 -36.63
C ALA A 963 55.06 6.00 -35.76
N ASP A 964 54.80 6.93 -34.83
CA ASP A 964 55.78 7.45 -33.88
C ASP A 964 56.24 6.36 -32.91
N VAL A 965 55.32 5.52 -32.39
CA VAL A 965 55.68 4.37 -31.54
C VAL A 965 56.42 3.30 -32.34
N VAL A 966 56.07 3.05 -33.60
CA VAL A 966 56.83 2.14 -34.47
C VAL A 966 58.21 2.71 -34.80
N ALA A 967 58.36 4.03 -34.95
CA ALA A 967 59.65 4.68 -35.16
C ALA A 967 60.53 4.65 -33.88
N GLU A 968 59.96 4.96 -32.71
CA GLU A 968 60.68 4.91 -31.43
C GLU A 968 61.06 3.47 -31.03
N VAL A 969 60.27 2.47 -31.47
CA VAL A 969 60.65 1.04 -31.37
C VAL A 969 61.70 0.67 -32.43
N ALA A 970 61.63 1.21 -33.65
CA ALA A 970 62.63 0.96 -34.69
C ALA A 970 64.02 1.48 -34.30
N GLU A 971 64.14 2.74 -33.82
CA GLU A 971 65.41 3.28 -33.32
C GLU A 971 65.98 2.44 -32.16
N LYS A 972 65.12 1.98 -31.24
CA LYS A 972 65.54 1.10 -30.12
C LYS A 972 65.91 -0.31 -30.57
N VAL A 973 65.39 -0.79 -31.69
CA VAL A 973 65.78 -2.08 -32.29
C VAL A 973 67.10 -1.94 -33.07
N GLU A 974 67.29 -0.88 -33.85
CA GLU A 974 68.58 -0.64 -34.55
C GLU A 974 69.72 -0.40 -33.55
N GLY A 975 69.50 0.37 -32.48
CA GLY A 975 70.50 0.56 -31.42
C GLY A 975 70.91 -0.74 -30.70
N VAL A 976 70.00 -1.72 -30.58
CA VAL A 976 70.32 -3.06 -30.05
C VAL A 976 71.03 -3.93 -31.10
N ILE A 977 70.76 -3.75 -32.39
CA ILE A 977 71.41 -4.48 -33.48
C ILE A 977 72.86 -4.01 -33.72
N GLU A 978 73.19 -2.75 -33.45
CA GLU A 978 74.59 -2.30 -33.44
C GLU A 978 75.34 -2.72 -32.17
N ALA A 979 74.72 -2.63 -30.99
CA ALA A 979 75.35 -2.96 -29.70
C ALA A 979 75.80 -4.43 -29.57
N VAL A 980 75.33 -5.33 -30.45
CA VAL A 980 75.68 -6.76 -30.47
C VAL A 980 76.83 -7.09 -31.44
N LYS A 981 77.38 -6.11 -32.18
CA LYS A 981 78.40 -6.38 -33.23
C LYS A 981 79.87 -6.31 -32.79
N GLU A 982 80.22 -5.77 -31.61
CA GLU A 982 81.63 -5.59 -31.20
C GLU A 982 82.01 -6.12 -29.80
N VAL A 983 81.89 -7.44 -29.56
CA VAL A 983 82.84 -8.19 -28.71
C VAL A 983 83.06 -9.58 -29.34
N VAL A 984 84.32 -10.04 -29.44
CA VAL A 984 84.72 -11.17 -30.32
C VAL A 984 85.83 -12.03 -29.68
N LEU A 985 86.07 -13.22 -30.28
CA LEU A 985 87.28 -14.09 -30.22
C LEU A 985 87.26 -15.29 -29.23
N PRO A 986 88.00 -16.39 -29.52
CA PRO A 986 89.00 -16.57 -30.60
C PRO A 986 88.70 -17.66 -31.66
N GLU A 987 89.50 -17.64 -32.73
CA GLU A 987 89.52 -18.58 -33.88
C GLU A 987 89.92 -20.04 -33.47
N GLN A 988 89.81 -21.10 -34.28
CA GLN A 988 89.98 -21.22 -35.74
C GLN A 988 89.51 -22.61 -36.31
N ALA A 989 88.97 -22.62 -37.54
CA ALA A 989 88.85 -23.72 -38.54
C ALA A 989 88.00 -25.03 -38.32
N ALA A 990 87.23 -25.39 -39.38
CA ALA A 990 86.64 -26.71 -39.75
C ALA A 990 85.44 -27.24 -38.91
N GLN A 991 84.55 -28.17 -39.33
CA GLN A 991 84.10 -28.80 -40.61
C GLN A 991 82.76 -29.57 -40.31
N GLU A 992 81.84 -29.98 -41.22
CA GLU A 992 81.67 -29.80 -42.67
C GLU A 992 80.17 -29.71 -43.12
N ALA A 993 79.52 -30.80 -43.57
CA ALA A 993 78.21 -30.81 -44.28
C ALA A 993 77.55 -32.23 -44.27
N PRO A 994 76.30 -32.48 -44.79
CA PRO A 994 75.33 -31.65 -45.56
C PRO A 994 73.93 -31.54 -44.83
N ALA A 995 72.71 -31.35 -45.37
CA ALA A 995 72.11 -31.44 -46.73
C ALA A 995 70.83 -30.55 -46.95
N SER A 996 69.77 -31.06 -47.60
CA SER A 996 68.57 -30.34 -48.14
C SER A 996 67.40 -31.33 -48.41
N PRO A 997 66.19 -31.00 -48.95
CA PRO A 997 65.65 -29.72 -49.47
C PRO A 997 64.14 -29.38 -49.14
N THR A 998 63.60 -28.32 -49.77
CA THR A 998 62.18 -27.84 -49.85
C THR A 998 61.42 -28.42 -51.10
N PRO A 999 60.07 -28.28 -51.31
CA PRO A 999 59.37 -27.02 -51.73
C PRO A 999 57.83 -26.83 -51.45
N GLU A 1000 57.35 -25.58 -51.69
CA GLU A 1000 56.07 -25.07 -52.28
C GLU A 1000 54.65 -25.66 -52.02
N ALA A 1001 53.68 -24.77 -51.69
CA ALA A 1001 52.33 -24.60 -52.33
C ALA A 1001 51.50 -23.43 -51.70
N THR A 1002 50.43 -22.97 -52.37
CA THR A 1002 49.59 -21.78 -52.05
C THR A 1002 48.09 -22.14 -51.78
N PRO A 1003 47.19 -21.21 -51.35
CA PRO A 1003 46.02 -21.52 -50.51
C PRO A 1003 44.70 -21.84 -51.27
N ALA A 1004 43.67 -22.21 -50.49
CA ALA A 1004 42.28 -22.32 -50.93
C ALA A 1004 41.32 -21.59 -49.97
N GLU A 1005 40.26 -20.99 -50.50
CA GLU A 1005 39.17 -20.35 -49.76
C GLU A 1005 38.10 -21.38 -49.35
N ILE A 1006 37.26 -21.06 -48.35
CA ILE A 1006 36.05 -21.82 -48.01
C ILE A 1006 34.89 -20.84 -47.81
N THR A 1007 33.88 -20.95 -48.67
CA THR A 1007 32.60 -20.23 -48.60
C THR A 1007 31.60 -20.98 -47.70
N VAL A 1008 30.59 -20.28 -47.18
CA VAL A 1008 29.47 -20.88 -46.44
C VAL A 1008 28.16 -20.43 -47.08
N GLU A 1009 27.36 -21.39 -47.57
CA GLU A 1009 26.00 -21.15 -48.04
C GLU A 1009 25.00 -21.15 -46.88
N VAL A 1010 23.91 -20.39 -47.02
CA VAL A 1010 22.76 -20.43 -46.12
C VAL A 1010 21.64 -21.22 -46.79
N ILE A 1011 21.04 -22.17 -46.07
CA ILE A 1011 19.96 -23.04 -46.54
C ILE A 1011 18.75 -22.97 -45.60
N ASP A 1012 17.57 -23.03 -46.21
CA ASP A 1012 16.27 -23.15 -45.56
C ASP A 1012 16.11 -24.53 -44.87
N ALA A 1013 15.14 -24.66 -43.96
CA ALA A 1013 14.83 -25.92 -43.26
C ALA A 1013 14.47 -27.09 -44.22
N ASP A 1014 13.85 -26.79 -45.37
CA ASP A 1014 13.57 -27.75 -46.46
C ASP A 1014 14.73 -27.88 -47.48
N ASN A 1015 15.91 -27.36 -47.14
CA ASN A 1015 17.20 -27.59 -47.79
C ASN A 1015 17.22 -27.28 -49.30
N LYS A 1016 16.73 -26.10 -49.67
CA LYS A 1016 16.81 -25.53 -51.04
C LYS A 1016 17.50 -24.17 -51.00
N ALA A 1017 18.46 -23.97 -51.91
CA ALA A 1017 19.12 -22.69 -52.11
C ALA A 1017 18.20 -21.70 -52.87
N VAL A 1018 18.32 -20.41 -52.54
CA VAL A 1018 17.64 -19.30 -53.23
C VAL A 1018 18.71 -18.25 -53.60
N PRO A 1019 18.74 -17.71 -54.85
CA PRO A 1019 19.82 -16.82 -55.28
C PRO A 1019 19.82 -15.44 -54.62
N GLU A 1020 21.01 -14.83 -54.51
CA GLU A 1020 21.21 -13.48 -54.01
C GLU A 1020 20.57 -12.39 -54.88
N VAL A 1021 20.18 -11.27 -54.25
CA VAL A 1021 20.04 -9.96 -54.91
C VAL A 1021 20.62 -8.87 -54.00
N HIS A 1022 21.71 -8.23 -54.45
CA HIS A 1022 22.31 -7.06 -53.81
C HIS A 1022 21.96 -5.75 -54.55
N VAL A 1023 21.47 -4.72 -53.85
CA VAL A 1023 21.81 -3.30 -54.14
C VAL A 1023 21.92 -2.50 -52.82
N ALA A 1024 22.79 -1.49 -52.86
CA ALA A 1024 23.22 -0.59 -51.77
C ALA A 1024 22.13 0.43 -51.29
N PRO A 1025 22.40 1.25 -50.24
CA PRO A 1025 21.35 1.95 -49.47
C PRO A 1025 21.08 3.41 -49.89
N SER A 1026 19.84 3.87 -49.71
CA SER A 1026 19.49 5.30 -49.58
C SER A 1026 18.09 5.52 -48.97
N ILE A 1027 17.82 6.76 -48.56
CA ILE A 1027 16.62 7.23 -47.82
C ILE A 1027 15.40 7.43 -48.75
N VAL A 1028 14.20 7.03 -48.29
CA VAL A 1028 12.92 7.81 -48.35
C VAL A 1028 11.85 7.08 -47.53
N ASP A 1029 10.93 7.86 -46.94
CA ASP A 1029 9.78 7.42 -46.12
C ASP A 1029 8.52 7.16 -46.99
N MET A 1030 7.75 6.10 -46.67
CA MET A 1030 6.28 6.15 -46.66
C MET A 1030 5.62 4.92 -46.02
N SER A 1031 4.37 5.11 -45.60
CA SER A 1031 3.57 4.26 -44.72
C SER A 1031 2.89 3.02 -45.33
N ALA A 1032 2.59 2.07 -44.43
CA ALA A 1032 1.55 1.03 -44.47
C ALA A 1032 1.71 -0.19 -45.43
N VAL A 1033 1.49 -1.37 -44.86
CA VAL A 1033 0.48 -2.40 -45.27
C VAL A 1033 0.43 -3.49 -44.17
N ASP A 1034 -0.72 -4.12 -43.98
CA ASP A 1034 -0.99 -5.15 -42.96
C ASP A 1034 -0.26 -6.49 -43.20
N VAL A 1035 -0.15 -7.30 -42.15
CA VAL A 1035 0.27 -8.71 -42.22
C VAL A 1035 -0.63 -9.57 -41.32
N ASP A 1036 -1.40 -10.48 -41.91
CA ASP A 1036 -2.17 -11.50 -41.20
C ASP A 1036 -1.24 -12.49 -40.47
N VAL A 1037 -1.55 -12.79 -39.20
CA VAL A 1037 -0.85 -13.83 -38.42
C VAL A 1037 -1.64 -15.13 -38.48
N VAL A 1038 -1.11 -16.12 -39.20
CA VAL A 1038 -1.64 -17.49 -39.24
C VAL A 1038 -0.93 -18.34 -38.17
N GLU A 1039 -1.71 -19.03 -37.33
CA GLU A 1039 -1.18 -19.91 -36.29
C GLU A 1039 -0.54 -21.19 -36.89
N VAL A 1040 0.60 -21.62 -36.33
CA VAL A 1040 1.17 -22.96 -36.53
C VAL A 1040 1.62 -23.54 -35.18
N ASN A 1041 1.31 -24.82 -34.94
CA ASN A 1041 1.57 -25.50 -33.67
C ASN A 1041 3.08 -25.77 -33.42
N PRO A 1042 3.60 -25.50 -32.21
CA PRO A 1042 4.90 -26.00 -31.76
C PRO A 1042 4.76 -27.33 -30.99
N SER A 1043 5.36 -28.41 -31.50
CA SER A 1043 5.69 -29.62 -30.72
C SER A 1043 7.20 -29.75 -30.48
N ASP A 1044 7.58 -30.66 -29.59
CA ASP A 1044 8.95 -31.18 -29.38
C ASP A 1044 10.00 -30.25 -28.73
N ALA A 1045 9.84 -30.09 -27.41
CA ALA A 1045 10.85 -30.27 -26.35
C ALA A 1045 12.26 -29.61 -26.48
N GLY A 1046 12.63 -28.76 -25.49
CA GLY A 1046 13.93 -28.07 -25.43
C GLY A 1046 14.52 -27.84 -24.02
N VAL A 1047 14.08 -26.76 -23.34
CA VAL A 1047 14.55 -26.29 -21.98
C VAL A 1047 16.03 -25.78 -22.00
N GLY A 1048 16.49 -24.80 -21.18
CA GLY A 1048 15.82 -23.89 -20.23
C GLY A 1048 16.56 -23.52 -18.91
N ILE A 1049 17.89 -23.64 -18.81
CA ILE A 1049 18.75 -23.36 -17.61
C ILE A 1049 18.72 -21.91 -17.03
N LEU A 1050 19.09 -21.75 -15.74
CA LEU A 1050 19.04 -20.50 -14.94
C LEU A 1050 20.38 -20.04 -14.29
N ASN A 1051 20.66 -18.73 -14.44
CA ASN A 1051 21.33 -17.75 -13.55
C ASN A 1051 22.69 -17.99 -12.79
N ALA A 1052 23.58 -16.99 -12.99
CA ALA A 1052 24.32 -16.18 -11.99
C ALA A 1052 25.59 -16.69 -11.23
N SER A 1053 26.74 -16.15 -11.66
CA SER A 1053 27.87 -15.59 -10.87
C SER A 1053 28.62 -16.42 -9.80
N THR A 1054 29.92 -16.64 -10.02
CA THR A 1054 31.00 -16.51 -9.01
C THR A 1054 32.38 -16.36 -9.68
N ASN A 1055 33.36 -15.75 -9.00
CA ASN A 1055 34.71 -15.50 -9.54
C ASN A 1055 35.67 -16.69 -9.33
N VAL A 1056 36.49 -17.02 -10.33
CA VAL A 1056 37.80 -17.71 -10.18
C VAL A 1056 38.76 -17.13 -11.23
N ALA A 1057 40.08 -17.23 -11.00
CA ALA A 1057 41.13 -16.74 -11.90
C ALA A 1057 42.12 -17.86 -12.30
N GLU A 1058 42.91 -17.59 -13.35
CA GLU A 1058 44.14 -18.26 -13.80
C GLU A 1058 44.12 -19.74 -14.25
N ASN A 1059 44.55 -19.93 -15.50
CA ASN A 1059 45.46 -20.99 -15.99
C ASN A 1059 45.14 -22.48 -15.72
N ILE A 1060 44.50 -23.15 -16.69
CA ILE A 1060 44.67 -24.60 -16.94
C ILE A 1060 44.79 -24.86 -18.45
N GLU A 1061 45.71 -25.77 -18.82
CA GLU A 1061 45.87 -26.39 -20.14
C GLU A 1061 45.98 -27.93 -19.95
N ILE A 1062 46.12 -28.69 -21.05
CA ILE A 1062 46.51 -30.13 -21.15
C ILE A 1062 45.37 -31.18 -21.17
N SER A 1063 44.87 -31.40 -22.39
CA SER A 1063 45.00 -32.65 -23.19
C SER A 1063 44.72 -34.08 -22.63
N VAL A 1064 43.73 -34.74 -23.25
CA VAL A 1064 43.79 -36.04 -24.01
C VAL A 1064 44.42 -37.31 -23.39
N VAL A 1065 43.65 -38.42 -23.32
CA VAL A 1065 43.91 -39.79 -23.88
C VAL A 1065 42.53 -40.50 -24.12
N ALA A 1066 42.43 -41.54 -24.98
CA ALA A 1066 41.19 -42.25 -25.36
C ALA A 1066 41.30 -43.82 -25.42
N GLU A 1067 40.14 -44.53 -25.49
CA GLU A 1067 39.87 -45.94 -25.95
C GLU A 1067 40.57 -47.14 -25.22
N GLU A 1068 40.20 -48.45 -25.28
CA GLU A 1068 39.14 -49.31 -25.92
C GLU A 1068 38.45 -50.21 -24.78
N PRO A 1069 37.84 -51.44 -24.92
CA PRO A 1069 36.71 -51.93 -24.07
C PRO A 1069 36.75 -53.45 -23.70
N LYS A 1070 35.55 -54.08 -23.56
CA LYS A 1070 35.17 -55.53 -23.67
C LYS A 1070 35.08 -56.43 -22.41
N VAL A 1071 33.81 -56.85 -22.15
CA VAL A 1071 33.30 -58.23 -21.94
C VAL A 1071 33.93 -59.17 -20.88
N ALA A 1072 33.12 -59.57 -19.89
CA ALA A 1072 33.16 -60.88 -19.21
C ALA A 1072 31.73 -61.28 -18.71
N ALA A 1073 31.44 -62.58 -18.46
CA ALA A 1073 30.07 -63.08 -18.20
C ALA A 1073 29.97 -64.36 -17.32
N THR A 1074 29.07 -64.38 -16.31
CA THR A 1074 28.53 -65.57 -15.58
C THR A 1074 27.16 -65.23 -14.94
N VAL A 1075 26.04 -65.98 -15.06
CA VAL A 1075 25.72 -67.42 -14.81
C VAL A 1075 25.55 -67.73 -13.30
N GLU A 1076 24.41 -68.21 -12.76
CA GLU A 1076 23.06 -68.49 -13.32
C GLU A 1076 21.94 -67.85 -12.42
N GLU A 1077 20.75 -68.36 -12.01
CA GLU A 1077 20.01 -69.65 -12.03
C GLU A 1077 18.47 -69.37 -11.89
N THR A 1078 17.56 -70.30 -12.25
CA THR A 1078 16.09 -70.18 -11.99
C THR A 1078 15.40 -71.55 -11.77
N PRO A 1079 14.33 -71.60 -10.95
CA PRO A 1079 12.97 -72.02 -11.42
C PRO A 1079 11.81 -71.30 -10.65
N GLU A 1080 10.51 -71.28 -11.02
CA GLU A 1080 9.76 -71.68 -12.22
C GLU A 1080 8.37 -70.94 -12.33
N THR A 1081 7.42 -71.52 -13.08
CA THR A 1081 5.95 -71.27 -13.20
C THR A 1081 5.19 -70.81 -11.93
N ALA A 1082 4.09 -70.02 -11.98
CA ALA A 1082 3.33 -69.33 -13.06
C ALA A 1082 2.36 -68.29 -12.36
N THR A 1083 1.25 -67.68 -12.88
CA THR A 1083 0.33 -67.96 -14.01
C THR A 1083 -0.38 -66.67 -14.51
N GLU A 1084 -1.67 -66.72 -14.92
CA GLU A 1084 -2.36 -65.68 -15.71
C GLU A 1084 -3.04 -64.50 -14.95
N LYS A 1085 -2.68 -63.29 -15.38
CA LYS A 1085 -3.53 -62.11 -15.68
C LYS A 1085 -4.93 -61.98 -15.06
N LYS A 1086 -5.15 -60.87 -14.33
CA LYS A 1086 -6.05 -59.78 -14.79
C LYS A 1086 -5.70 -58.43 -14.16
N ASN A 1087 -6.09 -57.35 -14.82
CA ASN A 1087 -5.55 -55.99 -14.58
C ASN A 1087 -6.09 -55.33 -13.30
N SER A 1088 -5.20 -54.65 -12.58
CA SER A 1088 -5.52 -53.59 -11.63
C SER A 1088 -4.49 -52.46 -11.77
N PHE A 1089 -4.94 -51.21 -11.86
CA PHE A 1089 -4.08 -50.02 -11.81
C PHE A 1089 -4.32 -49.28 -10.48
N SER A 1090 -3.28 -49.20 -9.66
CA SER A 1090 -3.27 -48.43 -8.41
C SER A 1090 -1.82 -48.11 -8.02
N SER A 1091 -1.63 -47.14 -7.12
CA SER A 1091 -0.35 -46.73 -6.51
C SER A 1091 0.79 -46.43 -7.49
N GLY A 1092 1.06 -45.15 -7.73
CA GLY A 1092 2.41 -44.72 -8.10
C GLY A 1092 3.34 -44.76 -6.88
N ASN A 1093 4.61 -44.44 -7.08
CA ASN A 1093 5.49 -44.01 -6.00
C ASN A 1093 6.52 -43.00 -6.56
N ALA A 1094 7.11 -42.21 -5.67
CA ALA A 1094 8.07 -41.16 -6.07
C ALA A 1094 9.36 -41.75 -6.66
N ASN A 1095 10.09 -40.94 -7.46
CA ASN A 1095 11.49 -40.60 -7.11
C ASN A 1095 12.15 -39.53 -8.00
N PHE A 1096 12.69 -38.52 -7.32
CA PHE A 1096 13.96 -37.82 -7.56
C PHE A 1096 14.29 -36.97 -8.80
N VAL A 1097 14.98 -35.86 -8.44
CA VAL A 1097 16.04 -35.13 -9.16
C VAL A 1097 15.65 -34.20 -10.31
N TRP A 1098 16.01 -32.93 -10.10
CA TRP A 1098 16.07 -31.90 -11.14
C TRP A 1098 17.33 -32.08 -12.01
N ARG A 1099 17.17 -32.07 -13.33
CA ARG A 1099 18.07 -31.27 -14.18
C ARG A 1099 17.43 -30.86 -15.50
N ILE A 1100 16.91 -29.64 -15.47
CA ILE A 1100 16.98 -28.69 -16.58
C ILE A 1100 18.19 -28.92 -17.49
N LYS A 1101 17.92 -29.08 -18.79
CA LYS A 1101 18.65 -28.34 -19.83
C LYS A 1101 18.22 -26.88 -19.75
#